data_AF-A0A8H4ZTR7-F1
#
_entry.id   AF-A0A8H4ZTR7-F1
#
_cell.length_a   1.000
_cell.length_b   1.000
_cell.length_c   1.000
_cell.angle_alpha   90.00
_cell.angle_beta   90.00
_cell.angle_gamma   90.00
#
_symmetry.space_group_name_H-M   'P 1'
#
loop_
_entity.id
_entity.type
_entity.pdbx_description
1 polymer ?
#
loop_
_entity_poly.entity_id
_entity_poly.type
_entity_poly.pdbx_seq_one_letter_code
_entity_poly.pdbx_strand_id
1 'polypeptide(L)'
;MAKITSVKYYRVKPRWLMVKVVDENGQHGWGEATLEGHDLAVEGCLDEMIPRIIGQEANDIENIWQTFWRHGFYRGGPVFMSAISGIDIALWDLKGRNLKVPIYELLGGKVRNKVQVYCWIGGDRPSDIEAAAKKRLEQGLTCVKMNATEDLGWIDSPSALDSTVERLKQVKALGLDAGLDFHGRCHKAMAKQLARALEPHRPLFIEEPILVEHPEAIKKLSDQTVIPIAFGERLYTRWDIKRFLEDSSVDILQPDIAHAGGISETKRIATMAEAYDVAIAPHCPLGPIAFAASVQVALSSPNFAILEMSLGMHYNTEAGDIDLLTYLKDPSVFDLEGGHVKAPTGYGLGIEIDEEMVARIAKETEPWQSFASLNVRTVKMGDKPLEVSVYGLGAIGSFYAFILSRSEHVHLTVVARSNFEAVSANGISIDSQNHGKHHVKPHKVLRTVAEAGQKFDFIICTNKAVDQASTAADIAPGVGDNTSIVIIQNGVGNEDAFREKFPSATIISCVTWVGARQPEPGFINHTTSEDMQVGLYPNKAGDASRDTQRLAQLESLLSIGKTIFQIVPNIQVQRWEKVVWNAAWNSLTALTLMDTHTWLSSSDLSTPMTRKLMKEVIDVANALGVPLEYELIDRLLEKILAMPPIGSSMRTDYENGKPMEVEVILGYPVRKGKELGIDVATIETLYTILLAINKRLISAQGK
;
A
#
# COMPACT_ATOMS: atom_id res chain seq x y z
N MET A 1 33.42 -5.00 -37.42
CA MET A 1 32.90 -5.90 -36.38
C MET A 1 31.39 -5.99 -36.61
N ALA A 2 30.62 -6.72 -35.81
CA ALA A 2 29.21 -6.87 -36.08
C ALA A 2 28.45 -5.59 -35.68
N LYS A 3 27.61 -5.07 -36.57
CA LYS A 3 26.76 -3.91 -36.30
C LYS A 3 25.52 -4.28 -35.52
N ILE A 4 25.03 -3.36 -34.69
CA ILE A 4 23.77 -3.50 -33.97
C ILE A 4 22.62 -3.45 -34.98
N THR A 5 21.79 -4.48 -35.02
CA THR A 5 20.63 -4.58 -35.92
C THR A 5 19.31 -4.36 -35.20
N SER A 6 19.22 -4.74 -33.93
CA SER A 6 18.03 -4.47 -33.13
C SER A 6 18.35 -4.35 -31.64
N VAL A 7 17.52 -3.56 -30.96
CA VAL A 7 17.46 -3.47 -29.50
C VAL A 7 16.00 -3.57 -29.12
N LYS A 8 15.68 -4.42 -28.15
CA LYS A 8 14.33 -4.62 -27.61
C LYS A 8 14.39 -4.54 -26.10
N TYR A 9 13.30 -4.10 -25.48
CA TYR A 9 13.13 -4.17 -24.04
C TYR A 9 11.86 -4.93 -23.67
N TYR A 10 11.87 -5.50 -22.46
CA TYR A 10 10.82 -6.36 -21.94
C TYR A 10 10.55 -5.98 -20.49
N ARG A 11 9.35 -5.47 -20.21
CA ARG A 11 8.85 -5.42 -18.84
C ARG A 11 8.57 -6.82 -18.36
N VAL A 12 9.02 -7.17 -17.17
CA VAL A 12 8.71 -8.44 -16.53
C VAL A 12 8.44 -8.24 -15.05
N LYS A 13 7.67 -9.16 -14.47
CA LYS A 13 7.46 -9.20 -13.02
C LYS A 13 8.81 -9.48 -12.30
N PRO A 14 8.96 -9.11 -11.02
CA PRO A 14 8.03 -8.34 -10.21
C PRO A 14 7.86 -6.89 -10.68
N ARG A 15 8.93 -6.25 -11.18
CA ARG A 15 8.94 -4.86 -11.70
C ARG A 15 10.27 -4.54 -12.40
N TRP A 16 10.72 -5.43 -13.28
CA TRP A 16 12.03 -5.32 -13.95
C TRP A 16 11.89 -4.96 -15.43
N LEU A 17 12.89 -4.27 -15.97
CA LEU A 17 12.97 -3.89 -17.37
C LEU A 17 14.23 -4.47 -18.01
N MET A 18 14.08 -5.57 -18.74
CA MET A 18 15.19 -6.26 -19.41
C MET A 18 15.42 -5.69 -20.80
N VAL A 19 16.68 -5.62 -21.25
CA VAL A 19 17.10 -5.11 -22.56
C VAL A 19 17.84 -6.23 -23.30
N LYS A 20 17.53 -6.42 -24.59
CA LYS A 20 18.24 -7.36 -25.48
C LYS A 20 18.79 -6.60 -26.68
N VAL A 21 20.09 -6.72 -26.92
CA VAL A 21 20.77 -6.18 -28.11
C VAL A 21 21.14 -7.34 -29.03
N VAL A 22 20.91 -7.18 -30.34
CA VAL A 22 21.23 -8.18 -31.37
C VAL A 22 22.10 -7.55 -32.47
N ASP A 23 23.13 -8.27 -32.92
CA ASP A 23 24.01 -7.84 -34.00
C ASP A 23 23.65 -8.45 -35.37
N GLU A 24 24.38 -8.07 -36.42
CA GLU A 24 24.15 -8.54 -37.80
C GLU A 24 24.46 -10.02 -38.03
N ASN A 25 25.17 -10.66 -37.10
CA ASN A 25 25.43 -12.10 -37.12
C ASN A 25 24.37 -12.89 -36.34
N GLY A 26 23.35 -12.21 -35.80
CA GLY A 26 22.31 -12.81 -34.97
C GLY A 26 22.79 -13.16 -33.55
N GLN A 27 23.98 -12.73 -33.15
CA GLN A 27 24.43 -12.85 -31.76
C GLN A 27 23.74 -11.79 -30.91
N HIS A 28 23.56 -12.08 -29.62
CA HIS A 28 22.84 -11.19 -28.72
C HIS A 28 23.46 -11.13 -27.33
N GLY A 29 23.14 -10.06 -26.61
CA GLY A 29 23.44 -9.90 -25.20
C GLY A 29 22.25 -9.31 -24.44
N TRP A 30 22.21 -9.58 -23.14
CA TRP A 30 21.16 -9.15 -22.23
C TRP A 30 21.65 -8.10 -21.25
N GLY A 31 20.80 -7.13 -20.94
CA GLY A 31 21.02 -6.05 -19.98
C GLY A 31 19.76 -5.76 -19.18
N GLU A 32 19.88 -4.91 -18.17
CA GLU A 32 18.75 -4.53 -17.31
C GLU A 32 18.76 -3.01 -17.08
N ALA A 33 17.62 -2.38 -17.34
CA ALA A 33 17.37 -0.95 -17.23
C ALA A 33 16.26 -0.66 -16.21
N THR A 34 16.07 -1.55 -15.23
CA THR A 34 15.06 -1.37 -14.17
C THR A 34 15.24 -0.01 -13.51
N LEU A 35 14.14 0.72 -13.31
CA LEU A 35 14.02 1.92 -12.47
C LEU A 35 12.63 1.96 -11.86
N GLU A 36 12.54 1.43 -10.64
CA GLU A 36 11.30 1.20 -9.94
C GLU A 36 10.45 2.46 -9.88
N GLY A 37 9.29 2.39 -10.52
CA GLY A 37 8.22 3.39 -10.44
C GLY A 37 8.25 4.34 -11.62
N HIS A 38 9.24 4.17 -12.51
CA HIS A 38 9.51 5.06 -13.63
C HIS A 38 9.70 4.28 -14.95
N ASP A 39 9.19 3.05 -15.06
CA ASP A 39 9.30 2.18 -16.25
C ASP A 39 9.02 2.94 -17.56
N LEU A 40 7.88 3.65 -17.62
CA LEU A 40 7.48 4.40 -18.81
C LEU A 40 8.48 5.49 -19.23
N ALA A 41 9.14 6.12 -18.25
CA ALA A 41 10.14 7.15 -18.54
C ALA A 41 11.41 6.51 -19.11
N VAL A 42 11.82 5.35 -18.59
CA VAL A 42 12.97 4.61 -19.10
C VAL A 42 12.67 4.03 -20.49
N GLU A 43 11.48 3.47 -20.70
CA GLU A 43 11.02 2.99 -22.02
C GLU A 43 11.08 4.10 -23.07
N GLY A 44 10.51 5.27 -22.77
CA GLY A 44 10.56 6.42 -23.68
C GLY A 44 12.01 6.89 -23.94
N CYS A 45 12.88 6.81 -22.94
CA CYS A 45 14.30 7.12 -23.11
C CYS A 45 15.01 6.09 -24.00
N LEU A 46 14.73 4.79 -23.81
CA LEU A 46 15.23 3.72 -24.67
C LEU A 46 14.73 3.90 -26.11
N ASP A 47 13.45 4.21 -26.32
CA ASP A 47 12.89 4.48 -27.65
C ASP A 47 13.62 5.62 -28.38
N GLU A 48 14.07 6.64 -27.65
CA GLU A 48 14.88 7.74 -28.20
C GLU A 48 16.34 7.32 -28.48
N MET A 49 16.92 6.49 -27.61
CA MET A 49 18.31 6.05 -27.70
C MET A 49 18.53 5.02 -28.80
N ILE A 50 17.61 4.08 -28.97
CA ILE A 50 17.75 2.92 -29.87
C ILE A 50 18.06 3.35 -31.32
N PRO A 51 17.30 4.26 -31.96
CA PRO A 51 17.58 4.68 -33.34
C PRO A 51 18.97 5.29 -33.55
N ARG A 52 19.61 5.81 -32.48
CA ARG A 52 20.95 6.43 -32.55
C ARG A 52 22.06 5.40 -32.61
N ILE A 53 21.83 4.17 -32.14
CA ILE A 53 22.84 3.11 -32.06
C ILE A 53 22.65 2.00 -33.08
N ILE A 54 21.47 1.89 -33.71
CA ILE A 54 21.28 0.97 -34.85
C ILE A 54 22.30 1.28 -35.95
N GLY A 55 23.00 0.25 -36.42
CA GLY A 55 24.05 0.35 -37.44
C GLY A 55 25.44 0.75 -36.91
N GLN A 56 25.58 1.07 -35.62
CA GLN A 56 26.89 1.23 -34.98
C GLN A 56 27.51 -0.14 -34.69
N GLU A 57 28.84 -0.17 -34.55
CA GLU A 57 29.60 -1.36 -34.20
C GLU A 57 29.37 -1.74 -32.73
N ALA A 58 28.86 -2.95 -32.46
CA ALA A 58 28.47 -3.35 -31.10
C ALA A 58 29.65 -3.39 -30.10
N ASN A 59 30.87 -3.58 -30.61
CA ASN A 59 32.07 -3.64 -29.78
C ASN A 59 32.57 -2.25 -29.34
N ASP A 60 32.06 -1.17 -29.91
CA ASP A 60 32.46 0.21 -29.59
C ASP A 60 31.69 0.73 -28.35
N ILE A 61 31.66 -0.08 -27.28
CA ILE A 61 30.90 0.17 -26.04
C ILE A 61 31.22 1.56 -25.46
N GLU A 62 32.49 1.92 -25.37
CA GLU A 62 32.91 3.24 -24.88
C GLU A 62 32.35 4.37 -25.76
N ASN A 63 32.42 4.22 -27.09
CA ASN A 63 31.90 5.24 -28.00
C ASN A 63 30.38 5.39 -27.88
N ILE A 64 29.65 4.28 -27.77
CA ILE A 64 28.20 4.27 -27.57
C ILE A 64 27.85 4.94 -26.23
N TRP A 65 28.52 4.57 -25.15
CA TRP A 65 28.34 5.16 -23.82
C TRP A 65 28.60 6.68 -23.85
N GLN A 66 29.71 7.11 -24.45
CA GLN A 66 30.07 8.53 -24.57
C GLN A 66 29.14 9.30 -25.50
N THR A 67 28.57 8.65 -26.52
CA THR A 67 27.57 9.28 -27.40
C THR A 67 26.36 9.72 -26.59
N PHE A 68 25.83 8.87 -25.73
CA PHE A 68 24.73 9.25 -24.86
C PHE A 68 25.19 10.26 -23.81
N TRP A 69 26.28 10.00 -23.10
CA TRP A 69 26.75 10.89 -22.04
C TRP A 69 27.11 12.31 -22.51
N ARG A 70 27.69 12.47 -23.71
CA ARG A 70 28.27 13.76 -24.15
C ARG A 70 27.52 14.44 -25.28
N HIS A 71 26.86 13.71 -26.17
CA HIS A 71 26.28 14.28 -27.40
C HIS A 71 24.80 14.66 -27.27
N GLY A 72 24.12 14.33 -26.15
CA GLY A 72 22.74 14.71 -25.84
C GLY A 72 22.55 16.10 -25.22
N PHE A 73 23.62 16.90 -25.09
CA PHE A 73 23.68 18.19 -24.40
C PHE A 73 23.49 18.10 -22.87
N TYR A 74 22.28 17.79 -22.39
CA TYR A 74 22.01 17.55 -20.97
C TYR A 74 22.42 16.12 -20.58
N ARG A 75 22.83 15.92 -19.32
CA ARG A 75 23.47 14.68 -18.87
C ARG A 75 22.87 14.16 -17.57
N GLY A 76 22.91 12.85 -17.42
CA GLY A 76 22.66 12.17 -16.15
C GLY A 76 21.20 12.15 -15.72
N GLY A 77 21.00 11.96 -14.42
CA GLY A 77 19.69 11.70 -13.82
C GLY A 77 19.28 10.23 -13.90
N PRO A 78 18.31 9.81 -13.06
CA PRO A 78 17.97 8.40 -12.86
C PRO A 78 17.49 7.74 -14.16
N VAL A 79 16.58 8.39 -14.89
CA VAL A 79 15.96 7.81 -16.11
C VAL A 79 17.00 7.57 -17.20
N PHE A 80 17.80 8.60 -17.51
CA PHE A 80 18.77 8.55 -18.59
C PHE A 80 19.89 7.56 -18.29
N MET A 81 20.42 7.59 -17.06
CA MET A 81 21.47 6.66 -16.66
C MET A 81 20.97 5.21 -16.60
N SER A 82 19.69 4.98 -16.26
CA SER A 82 19.12 3.63 -16.27
C SER A 82 18.96 3.03 -17.66
N ALA A 83 18.50 3.85 -18.61
CA ALA A 83 18.44 3.45 -20.02
C ALA A 83 19.84 3.12 -20.58
N ILE A 84 20.85 3.93 -20.25
CA ILE A 84 22.25 3.65 -20.63
C ILE A 84 22.73 2.33 -20.02
N SER A 85 22.45 2.09 -18.74
CA SER A 85 22.89 0.86 -18.05
C SER A 85 22.40 -0.39 -18.75
N GLY A 86 21.11 -0.46 -19.13
CA GLY A 86 20.58 -1.63 -19.82
C GLY A 86 21.24 -1.88 -21.17
N ILE A 87 21.54 -0.83 -21.93
CA ILE A 87 22.27 -0.94 -23.20
C ILE A 87 23.73 -1.36 -22.95
N ASP A 88 24.41 -0.72 -22.00
CA ASP A 88 25.82 -0.99 -21.68
C ASP A 88 26.03 -2.44 -21.23
N ILE A 89 25.20 -2.93 -20.31
CA ILE A 89 25.25 -4.32 -19.81
C ILE A 89 25.03 -5.30 -20.98
N ALA A 90 24.04 -5.05 -21.84
CA ALA A 90 23.75 -5.91 -22.99
C ALA A 90 24.90 -5.96 -24.01
N LEU A 91 25.56 -4.81 -24.26
CA LEU A 91 26.72 -4.76 -25.15
C LEU A 91 27.94 -5.48 -24.55
N TRP A 92 28.16 -5.40 -23.24
CA TRP A 92 29.19 -6.18 -22.55
C TRP A 92 28.92 -7.68 -22.59
N ASP A 93 27.67 -8.10 -22.38
CA ASP A 93 27.27 -9.50 -22.50
C ASP A 93 27.52 -10.03 -23.92
N LEU A 94 27.07 -9.28 -24.93
CA LEU A 94 27.31 -9.59 -26.34
C LEU A 94 28.80 -9.71 -26.66
N LYS A 95 29.63 -8.76 -26.19
CA LYS A 95 31.09 -8.79 -26.40
C LYS A 95 31.72 -10.02 -25.75
N GLY A 96 31.39 -10.33 -24.50
CA GLY A 96 31.92 -11.50 -23.80
C GLY A 96 31.50 -12.81 -24.47
N ARG A 97 30.24 -12.92 -24.93
CA ARG A 97 29.74 -14.06 -25.71
C ARG A 97 30.49 -14.24 -27.03
N ASN A 98 30.67 -13.15 -27.80
CA ASN A 98 31.40 -13.16 -29.07
C ASN A 98 32.87 -13.59 -28.88
N LEU A 99 33.49 -13.18 -27.78
CA LEU A 99 34.87 -13.53 -27.43
C LEU A 99 34.98 -14.85 -26.65
N LYS A 100 33.86 -15.48 -26.29
CA LYS A 100 33.78 -16.72 -25.50
C LYS A 100 34.52 -16.63 -24.16
N VAL A 101 34.36 -15.50 -23.47
CA VAL A 101 34.93 -15.27 -22.14
C VAL A 101 33.89 -14.61 -21.22
N PRO A 102 33.98 -14.84 -19.90
CA PRO A 102 33.27 -14.03 -18.91
C PRO A 102 33.70 -12.57 -18.98
N ILE A 103 32.82 -11.64 -18.62
CA ILE A 103 33.13 -10.19 -18.66
C ILE A 103 34.30 -9.83 -17.75
N TYR A 104 34.46 -10.45 -16.57
CA TYR A 104 35.58 -10.13 -15.67
C TYR A 104 36.96 -10.36 -16.30
N GLU A 105 37.11 -11.29 -17.25
CA GLU A 105 38.37 -11.49 -17.98
C GLU A 105 38.70 -10.27 -18.85
N LEU A 106 37.68 -9.64 -19.44
CA LEU A 106 37.82 -8.39 -20.19
C LEU A 106 38.08 -7.17 -19.29
N LEU A 107 37.65 -7.24 -18.02
CA LEU A 107 37.87 -6.20 -17.01
C LEU A 107 39.20 -6.34 -16.25
N GLY A 108 40.12 -7.17 -16.75
CA GLY A 108 41.47 -7.36 -16.17
C GLY A 108 41.65 -8.65 -15.38
N GLY A 109 40.68 -9.55 -15.39
CA GLY A 109 40.70 -10.82 -14.69
C GLY A 109 40.09 -10.76 -13.29
N LYS A 110 39.91 -11.94 -12.69
CA LYS A 110 39.36 -12.06 -11.35
C LYS A 110 40.43 -11.82 -10.28
N VAL A 111 40.07 -11.05 -9.24
CA VAL A 111 40.88 -10.88 -8.02
C VAL A 111 40.31 -11.71 -6.85
N ARG A 112 39.19 -12.40 -7.07
CA ARG A 112 38.57 -13.35 -6.13
C ARG A 112 37.81 -14.45 -6.90
N ASN A 113 37.57 -15.60 -6.25
CA ASN A 113 36.90 -16.76 -6.88
C ASN A 113 35.41 -16.90 -6.51
N LYS A 114 34.93 -16.07 -5.59
CA LYS A 114 33.56 -16.06 -5.10
C LYS A 114 33.22 -14.68 -4.58
N VAL A 115 31.93 -14.36 -4.53
CA VAL A 115 31.37 -13.07 -4.13
C VAL A 115 30.51 -13.30 -2.90
N GLN A 116 30.81 -12.62 -1.79
CA GLN A 116 29.97 -12.67 -0.60
C GLN A 116 28.67 -11.91 -0.86
N VAL A 117 27.54 -12.45 -0.41
CA VAL A 117 26.21 -11.85 -0.60
C VAL A 117 25.43 -11.71 0.71
N TYR A 118 24.47 -10.79 0.73
CA TYR A 118 23.45 -10.69 1.78
C TYR A 118 22.05 -10.61 1.16
N CYS A 119 21.03 -10.97 1.96
CA CYS A 119 19.62 -10.81 1.58
C CYS A 119 18.85 -10.01 2.64
N TRP A 120 17.74 -9.43 2.20
CA TRP A 120 16.82 -8.67 3.05
C TRP A 120 16.00 -9.55 4.02
N ILE A 121 15.70 -8.98 5.20
CA ILE A 121 14.73 -9.50 6.18
C ILE A 121 13.80 -8.40 6.72
N GLY A 122 12.64 -8.80 7.22
CA GLY A 122 11.67 -7.94 7.92
C GLY A 122 10.71 -7.17 7.01
N GLY A 123 11.22 -6.45 6.02
CA GLY A 123 10.43 -5.54 5.18
C GLY A 123 10.19 -4.16 5.80
N ASP A 124 9.29 -3.35 5.22
CA ASP A 124 9.07 -1.94 5.62
C ASP A 124 8.55 -1.76 7.06
N ARG A 125 7.76 -2.73 7.56
CA ARG A 125 7.24 -2.76 8.93
C ARG A 125 7.62 -4.09 9.58
N PRO A 126 8.85 -4.20 10.10
CA PRO A 126 9.44 -5.49 10.44
C PRO A 126 8.80 -6.09 11.70
N SER A 127 8.08 -7.20 11.54
CA SER A 127 7.78 -8.17 12.60
C SER A 127 8.59 -9.45 12.39
N ASP A 128 8.72 -10.28 13.42
CA ASP A 128 9.31 -11.63 13.33
C ASP A 128 10.74 -11.71 12.73
N ILE A 129 11.57 -10.70 12.99
CA ILE A 129 12.97 -10.62 12.52
C ILE A 129 13.77 -11.89 12.83
N GLU A 130 13.57 -12.48 14.01
CA GLU A 130 14.28 -13.70 14.40
C GLU A 130 13.97 -14.87 13.46
N ALA A 131 12.70 -15.07 13.08
CA ALA A 131 12.31 -16.13 12.17
C ALA A 131 12.85 -15.90 10.75
N ALA A 132 12.77 -14.66 10.27
CA ALA A 132 13.33 -14.29 8.97
C ALA A 132 14.86 -14.47 8.93
N ALA A 133 15.57 -14.06 9.99
CA ALA A 133 17.01 -14.22 10.12
C ALA A 133 17.43 -15.70 10.17
N LYS A 134 16.70 -16.55 10.92
CA LYS A 134 16.93 -18.00 10.94
C LYS A 134 16.77 -18.62 9.55
N LYS A 135 15.75 -18.22 8.79
CA LYS A 135 15.57 -18.68 7.40
C LYS A 135 16.75 -18.29 6.50
N ARG A 136 17.31 -17.09 6.66
CA ARG A 136 18.52 -16.68 5.91
C ARG A 136 19.76 -17.45 6.34
N LEU A 137 19.89 -17.76 7.63
CA LEU A 137 20.96 -18.62 8.14
C LEU A 137 20.86 -20.05 7.58
N GLU A 138 19.65 -20.61 7.47
CA GLU A 138 19.40 -21.92 6.85
C GLU A 138 19.73 -21.93 5.35
N GLN A 139 19.60 -20.79 4.67
CA GLN A 139 20.09 -20.60 3.28
C GLN A 139 21.62 -20.47 3.20
N GLY A 140 22.33 -20.53 4.33
CA GLY A 140 23.78 -20.46 4.41
C GLY A 140 24.35 -19.04 4.43
N LEU A 141 23.52 -18.00 4.51
CA LEU A 141 23.98 -16.61 4.57
C LEU A 141 24.65 -16.31 5.91
N THR A 142 25.66 -15.43 5.89
CA THR A 142 26.36 -14.93 7.09
C THR A 142 26.03 -13.47 7.40
N CYS A 143 25.34 -12.79 6.48
CA CYS A 143 24.98 -11.39 6.58
C CYS A 143 23.57 -11.18 6.03
N VAL A 144 22.83 -10.26 6.63
CA VAL A 144 21.50 -9.81 6.20
C VAL A 144 21.45 -8.30 6.10
N LYS A 145 20.44 -7.77 5.40
CA LYS A 145 20.09 -6.34 5.45
C LYS A 145 18.67 -6.18 5.99
N MET A 146 18.45 -5.15 6.81
CA MET A 146 17.12 -4.86 7.32
C MET A 146 16.88 -3.36 7.45
N ASN A 147 15.61 -2.97 7.42
CA ASN A 147 15.22 -1.59 7.66
C ASN A 147 15.61 -1.15 9.06
N ALA A 148 16.17 0.04 9.17
CA ALA A 148 16.50 0.69 10.42
C ALA A 148 15.22 1.15 11.10
N THR A 149 14.38 1.97 10.44
CA THR A 149 13.18 2.56 11.08
C THR A 149 11.96 2.42 10.19
N GLU A 150 10.79 2.43 10.81
CA GLU A 150 9.53 2.71 10.12
C GLU A 150 9.40 4.22 9.82
N ASP A 151 8.18 4.70 9.58
CA ASP A 151 7.86 6.11 9.39
C ASP A 151 8.21 6.90 10.67
N LEU A 152 9.13 7.86 10.57
CA LEU A 152 9.52 8.74 11.68
C LEU A 152 9.13 10.18 11.40
N GLY A 153 8.71 10.89 12.45
CA GLY A 153 8.59 12.34 12.40
C GLY A 153 9.94 13.05 12.20
N TRP A 154 9.89 14.34 11.86
CA TRP A 154 11.09 15.21 11.75
C TRP A 154 11.94 15.20 13.02
N ILE A 155 11.26 15.20 14.16
CA ILE A 155 11.79 14.92 15.49
C ILE A 155 10.73 14.05 16.14
N ASP A 156 11.14 12.90 16.65
CA ASP A 156 10.26 11.94 17.31
C ASP A 156 10.79 11.62 18.71
N SER A 157 10.01 10.87 19.48
CA SER A 157 10.47 10.33 20.75
C SER A 157 11.72 9.49 20.54
N PRO A 158 12.79 9.64 21.35
CA PRO A 158 13.96 8.76 21.29
C PRO A 158 13.60 7.28 21.42
N SER A 159 12.51 6.94 22.13
CA SER A 159 12.02 5.57 22.28
C SER A 159 11.56 4.92 20.95
N ALA A 160 11.25 5.72 19.92
CA ALA A 160 10.92 5.20 18.59
C ALA A 160 12.11 4.46 17.93
N LEU A 161 13.32 4.68 18.43
CA LEU A 161 14.55 4.06 17.94
C LEU A 161 14.86 2.71 18.60
N ASP A 162 14.24 2.41 19.74
CA ASP A 162 14.57 1.24 20.57
C ASP A 162 14.31 -0.09 19.84
N SER A 163 13.22 -0.15 19.05
CA SER A 163 12.87 -1.33 18.25
C SER A 163 13.98 -1.73 17.27
N THR A 164 14.64 -0.76 16.64
CA THR A 164 15.77 -0.99 15.73
C THR A 164 16.94 -1.66 16.46
N VAL A 165 17.26 -1.16 17.65
CA VAL A 165 18.34 -1.66 18.48
C VAL A 165 18.06 -3.09 18.91
N GLU A 166 16.84 -3.38 19.35
CA GLU A 166 16.44 -4.74 19.76
C GLU A 166 16.45 -5.73 18.59
N ARG A 167 15.97 -5.33 17.41
CA ARG A 167 16.04 -6.17 16.20
C ARG A 167 17.49 -6.48 15.82
N LEU A 168 18.41 -5.51 15.93
CA LEU A 168 19.83 -5.75 15.66
C LEU A 168 20.44 -6.74 16.65
N LYS A 169 20.12 -6.61 17.95
CA LYS A 169 20.58 -7.56 18.96
C LYS A 169 20.11 -8.99 18.66
N GLN A 170 18.86 -9.16 18.22
CA GLN A 170 18.33 -10.47 17.84
C GLN A 170 19.11 -11.09 16.68
N VAL A 171 19.38 -10.32 15.61
CA VAL A 171 20.17 -10.80 14.47
C VAL A 171 21.60 -11.16 14.89
N LYS A 172 22.24 -10.30 15.68
CA LYS A 172 23.60 -10.55 16.21
C LYS A 172 23.66 -11.77 17.10
N ALA A 173 22.63 -12.04 17.90
CA ALA A 173 22.56 -13.22 18.76
C ALA A 173 22.52 -14.55 17.97
N LEU A 174 22.09 -14.51 16.71
CA LEU A 174 22.12 -15.66 15.79
C LEU A 174 23.48 -15.84 15.09
N GLY A 175 24.44 -14.95 15.34
CA GLY A 175 25.77 -14.98 14.71
C GLY A 175 25.83 -14.39 13.31
N LEU A 176 24.79 -13.65 12.88
CA LEU A 176 24.75 -12.95 11.61
C LEU A 176 25.26 -11.51 11.73
N ASP A 177 25.92 -11.02 10.68
CA ASP A 177 26.12 -9.59 10.48
C ASP A 177 24.89 -8.92 9.85
N ALA A 178 24.75 -7.61 10.07
CA ALA A 178 23.59 -6.86 9.61
C ALA A 178 23.97 -5.47 9.09
N GLY A 179 23.60 -5.18 7.84
CA GLY A 179 23.47 -3.80 7.35
C GLY A 179 22.11 -3.23 7.76
N LEU A 180 22.08 -1.96 8.14
CA LEU A 180 20.86 -1.26 8.53
C LEU A 180 20.53 -0.14 7.56
N ASP A 181 19.44 -0.29 6.83
CA ASP A 181 19.02 0.66 5.79
C ASP A 181 17.99 1.65 6.32
N PHE A 182 18.32 2.94 6.27
CA PHE A 182 17.47 4.02 6.75
C PHE A 182 16.57 4.57 5.63
N HIS A 183 16.86 4.26 4.36
CA HIS A 183 16.16 4.75 3.17
C HIS A 183 15.99 6.28 3.10
N GLY A 184 16.81 7.04 3.81
CA GLY A 184 16.64 8.48 3.99
C GLY A 184 15.38 8.89 4.78
N ARG A 185 14.68 7.94 5.42
CA ARG A 185 13.46 8.19 6.23
C ARG A 185 13.77 8.82 7.58
N CYS A 186 15.02 8.74 8.03
CA CYS A 186 15.44 9.31 9.30
C CYS A 186 15.96 10.74 9.10
N HIS A 187 15.31 11.71 9.72
CA HIS A 187 15.80 13.08 9.71
C HIS A 187 17.10 13.20 10.51
N LYS A 188 17.98 14.13 10.10
CA LYS A 188 19.32 14.36 10.65
C LYS A 188 19.42 14.34 12.19
N ALA A 189 18.40 14.86 12.90
CA ALA A 189 18.39 14.89 14.36
C ALA A 189 18.22 13.49 14.99
N MET A 190 17.38 12.65 14.39
CA MET A 190 17.12 11.29 14.83
C MET A 190 18.23 10.32 14.38
N ALA A 191 18.77 10.52 13.17
CA ALA A 191 19.84 9.66 12.61
C ALA A 191 21.08 9.60 13.52
N LYS A 192 21.44 10.73 14.14
CA LYS A 192 22.57 10.80 15.10
C LYS A 192 22.31 10.01 16.37
N GLN A 193 21.10 10.09 16.90
CA GLN A 193 20.71 9.37 18.10
C GLN A 193 20.71 7.86 17.83
N LEU A 194 20.14 7.46 16.69
CA LEU A 194 20.11 6.05 16.30
C LEU A 194 21.51 5.51 16.04
N ALA A 195 22.36 6.22 15.28
CA ALA A 195 23.75 5.82 15.08
C ALA A 195 24.46 5.58 16.43
N ARG A 196 24.34 6.51 17.37
CA ARG A 196 24.93 6.37 18.71
C ARG A 196 24.38 5.18 19.50
N ALA A 197 23.07 4.91 19.41
CA ALA A 197 22.45 3.76 20.06
C ALA A 197 22.87 2.41 19.45
N LEU A 198 23.22 2.40 18.17
CA LEU A 198 23.66 1.21 17.43
C LEU A 198 25.14 0.87 17.61
N GLU A 199 25.99 1.84 17.95
CA GLU A 199 27.45 1.64 18.10
C GLU A 199 27.83 0.44 18.98
N PRO A 200 27.23 0.22 20.17
CA PRO A 200 27.57 -0.93 21.02
C PRO A 200 27.24 -2.28 20.37
N HIS A 201 26.36 -2.29 19.37
CA HIS A 201 25.85 -3.49 18.70
C HIS A 201 26.53 -3.77 17.37
N ARG A 202 27.42 -2.87 16.92
CA ARG A 202 28.36 -3.08 15.81
C ARG A 202 27.68 -3.63 14.54
N PRO A 203 26.69 -2.92 13.97
CA PRO A 203 26.18 -3.26 12.64
C PRO A 203 27.34 -3.21 11.62
N LEU A 204 27.19 -3.93 10.51
CA LEU A 204 28.19 -3.96 9.44
C LEU A 204 28.34 -2.57 8.80
N PHE A 205 27.21 -1.91 8.57
CA PHE A 205 27.12 -0.52 8.11
C PHE A 205 25.74 0.07 8.43
N ILE A 206 25.63 1.39 8.38
CA ILE A 206 24.35 2.11 8.24
C ILE A 206 24.25 2.67 6.81
N GLU A 207 23.16 2.37 6.14
CA GLU A 207 22.89 2.71 4.74
C GLU A 207 21.87 3.86 4.64
N GLU A 208 22.13 4.80 3.72
CA GLU A 208 21.29 5.97 3.43
C GLU A 208 20.76 6.69 4.70
N PRO A 209 21.61 7.00 5.70
CA PRO A 209 21.14 7.52 6.98
C PRO A 209 20.47 8.90 6.88
N ILE A 210 20.82 9.66 5.83
CA ILE A 210 20.29 10.98 5.51
C ILE A 210 20.20 11.08 3.99
N LEU A 211 19.19 11.78 3.48
CA LEU A 211 18.97 12.00 2.04
C LEU A 211 20.17 12.65 1.32
N VAL A 212 20.34 12.30 0.03
CA VAL A 212 21.42 12.75 -0.87
C VAL A 212 21.54 14.26 -1.02
N GLU A 213 20.45 15.01 -0.82
CA GLU A 213 20.43 16.48 -0.91
C GLU A 213 21.22 17.17 0.23
N HIS A 214 21.64 16.41 1.26
CA HIS A 214 22.32 16.93 2.44
C HIS A 214 23.74 16.36 2.64
N PRO A 215 24.66 16.54 1.68
CA PRO A 215 26.04 16.04 1.79
C PRO A 215 26.78 16.58 3.01
N GLU A 216 26.52 17.83 3.42
CA GLU A 216 27.08 18.41 4.64
C GLU A 216 26.60 17.72 5.92
N ALA A 217 25.37 17.18 5.91
CA ALA A 217 24.83 16.45 7.04
C ALA A 217 25.42 15.05 7.14
N ILE A 218 25.63 14.38 6.00
CA ILE A 218 26.30 13.08 5.91
C ILE A 218 27.73 13.20 6.43
N LYS A 219 28.50 14.18 5.95
CA LYS A 219 29.86 14.46 6.47
C LYS A 219 29.87 14.70 7.98
N LYS A 220 28.91 15.46 8.50
CA LYS A 220 28.83 15.71 9.95
C LYS A 220 28.45 14.45 10.73
N LEU A 221 27.66 13.55 10.15
CA LEU A 221 27.30 12.28 10.78
C LEU A 221 28.50 11.32 10.78
N SER A 222 29.24 11.23 9.67
CA SER A 222 30.44 10.39 9.55
C SER A 222 31.48 10.72 10.62
N ASP A 223 31.66 12.00 10.95
CA ASP A 223 32.56 12.44 12.03
C ASP A 223 32.08 12.09 13.45
N GLN A 224 30.82 11.65 13.60
CA GLN A 224 30.17 11.45 14.90
C GLN A 224 29.92 9.99 15.26
N THR A 225 30.18 9.06 14.35
CA THR A 225 29.95 7.64 14.55
C THR A 225 31.18 6.84 14.13
N VAL A 226 31.40 5.71 14.79
CA VAL A 226 32.40 4.72 14.34
C VAL A 226 31.82 3.65 13.41
N ILE A 227 30.51 3.70 13.17
CA ILE A 227 29.83 2.74 12.28
C ILE A 227 30.11 3.15 10.83
N PRO A 228 30.53 2.22 9.95
CA PRO A 228 30.70 2.50 8.53
C PRO A 228 29.42 3.05 7.89
N ILE A 229 29.57 4.12 7.10
CA ILE A 229 28.49 4.70 6.32
C ILE A 229 28.50 4.10 4.91
N ALA A 230 27.41 3.45 4.56
CA ALA A 230 27.13 2.97 3.21
C ALA A 230 26.18 3.94 2.50
N PHE A 231 26.49 4.30 1.25
CA PHE A 231 25.77 5.33 0.52
C PHE A 231 25.91 5.19 -0.98
N GLY A 232 24.90 5.62 -1.75
CA GLY A 232 25.07 5.86 -3.18
C GLY A 232 24.08 5.16 -4.11
N GLU A 233 23.06 4.47 -3.59
CA GLU A 233 22.01 3.87 -4.43
C GLU A 233 21.31 4.93 -5.32
N ARG A 234 21.28 6.18 -4.83
CA ARG A 234 20.67 7.36 -5.50
C ARG A 234 21.69 8.30 -6.16
N LEU A 235 22.93 7.84 -6.33
CA LEU A 235 23.99 8.58 -7.03
C LEU A 235 24.28 7.85 -8.36
N TYR A 236 24.13 8.56 -9.48
CA TYR A 236 24.03 7.92 -10.79
C TYR A 236 25.34 7.91 -11.57
N THR A 237 26.34 8.67 -11.15
CA THR A 237 27.55 8.89 -11.93
C THR A 237 28.79 9.08 -11.05
N ARG A 238 29.99 8.89 -11.62
CA ARG A 238 31.24 9.19 -10.89
C ARG A 238 31.35 10.65 -10.43
N TRP A 239 30.62 11.56 -11.07
CA TRP A 239 30.63 12.98 -10.74
C TRP A 239 29.78 13.27 -9.50
N ASP A 240 28.71 12.51 -9.29
CA ASP A 240 27.85 12.62 -8.12
C ASP A 240 28.57 12.13 -6.86
N ILE A 241 29.27 10.99 -6.97
CA ILE A 241 29.99 10.39 -5.83
C ILE A 241 31.24 11.18 -5.44
N LYS A 242 31.81 11.97 -6.37
CA LYS A 242 33.14 12.58 -6.22
C LYS A 242 33.26 13.35 -4.91
N ARG A 243 32.24 14.14 -4.57
CA ARG A 243 32.24 14.95 -3.34
C ARG A 243 32.31 14.10 -2.08
N PHE A 244 31.59 12.99 -2.03
CA PHE A 244 31.54 12.12 -0.85
C PHE A 244 32.89 11.40 -0.61
N LEU A 245 33.62 11.11 -1.70
CA LEU A 245 35.00 10.61 -1.62
C LEU A 245 35.97 11.70 -1.16
N GLU A 246 35.93 12.89 -1.78
CA GLU A 246 36.82 14.01 -1.42
C GLU A 246 36.64 14.47 0.04
N ASP A 247 35.40 14.50 0.53
CA ASP A 247 35.09 14.87 1.91
C ASP A 247 35.25 13.69 2.89
N SER A 248 35.60 12.48 2.43
CA SER A 248 35.74 11.28 3.28
C SER A 248 34.51 11.00 4.16
N SER A 249 33.31 11.13 3.58
CA SER A 249 32.04 11.01 4.31
C SER A 249 31.38 9.64 4.19
N VAL A 250 31.94 8.73 3.39
CA VAL A 250 31.41 7.39 3.11
C VAL A 250 32.54 6.37 3.21
N ASP A 251 32.24 5.20 3.75
CA ASP A 251 33.17 4.08 3.90
C ASP A 251 32.87 2.98 2.87
N ILE A 252 31.61 2.91 2.42
CA ILE A 252 31.13 1.95 1.44
C ILE A 252 30.29 2.68 0.40
N LEU A 253 30.66 2.58 -0.86
CA LEU A 253 29.84 3.06 -1.98
C LEU A 253 28.94 1.94 -2.50
N GLN A 254 27.67 2.28 -2.73
CA GLN A 254 26.64 1.35 -3.18
C GLN A 254 26.05 1.75 -4.55
N PRO A 255 26.87 1.86 -5.61
CA PRO A 255 26.33 2.17 -6.93
C PRO A 255 25.40 1.05 -7.37
N ASP A 256 24.18 1.39 -7.79
CA ASP A 256 23.31 0.44 -8.47
C ASP A 256 23.77 0.31 -9.92
N ILE A 257 24.10 -0.90 -10.37
CA ILE A 257 24.64 -1.12 -11.73
C ILE A 257 23.63 -0.81 -12.84
N ALA A 258 22.33 -0.95 -12.56
CA ALA A 258 21.26 -0.59 -13.46
C ALA A 258 20.96 0.91 -13.44
N HIS A 259 21.47 1.69 -12.48
CA HIS A 259 21.31 3.15 -12.45
C HIS A 259 22.59 3.95 -12.65
N ALA A 260 23.75 3.34 -12.45
CA ALA A 260 25.04 4.00 -12.46
C ALA A 260 25.76 3.89 -13.81
N GLY A 261 25.02 3.74 -14.91
CA GLY A 261 25.55 3.70 -16.27
C GLY A 261 26.18 2.37 -16.66
N GLY A 262 25.72 1.25 -16.09
CA GLY A 262 26.11 -0.10 -16.45
C GLY A 262 27.48 -0.53 -15.93
N ILE A 263 28.01 -1.60 -16.51
CA ILE A 263 29.31 -2.19 -16.14
C ILE A 263 30.43 -1.18 -16.37
N SER A 264 30.40 -0.45 -17.50
CA SER A 264 31.44 0.50 -17.87
C SER A 264 31.66 1.57 -16.80
N GLU A 265 30.58 2.19 -16.33
CA GLU A 265 30.66 3.31 -15.39
C GLU A 265 30.78 2.82 -13.94
N THR A 266 30.09 1.74 -13.57
CA THR A 266 30.23 1.11 -12.24
C THR A 266 31.67 0.64 -11.99
N LYS A 267 32.35 0.09 -13.01
CA LYS A 267 33.77 -0.27 -12.89
C LYS A 267 34.67 0.95 -12.66
N ARG A 268 34.40 2.07 -13.32
CA ARG A 268 35.17 3.32 -13.11
C ARG A 268 34.90 3.91 -11.73
N ILE A 269 33.67 3.82 -11.22
CA ILE A 269 33.32 4.18 -9.85
C ILE A 269 34.11 3.32 -8.86
N ALA A 270 34.15 2.01 -9.05
CA ALA A 270 34.94 1.08 -8.24
C ALA A 270 36.43 1.44 -8.20
N THR A 271 37.05 1.65 -9.38
CA THR A 271 38.46 2.07 -9.48
C THR A 271 38.71 3.44 -8.83
N MET A 272 37.76 4.38 -8.96
CA MET A 272 37.90 5.69 -8.31
C MET A 272 37.85 5.55 -6.79
N ALA A 273 36.91 4.77 -6.25
CA ALA A 273 36.74 4.55 -4.82
C ALA A 273 37.95 3.86 -4.17
N GLU A 274 38.61 2.95 -4.90
CA GLU A 274 39.81 2.25 -4.44
C GLU A 274 40.92 3.22 -4.02
N ALA A 275 41.08 4.34 -4.74
CA ALA A 275 42.10 5.35 -4.42
C ALA A 275 41.81 6.15 -3.13
N TYR A 276 40.60 6.04 -2.58
CA TYR A 276 40.16 6.71 -1.36
C TYR A 276 40.01 5.74 -0.17
N ASP A 277 40.44 4.48 -0.32
CA ASP A 277 40.23 3.41 0.67
C ASP A 277 38.74 3.16 0.99
N VAL A 278 37.89 3.34 -0.04
CA VAL A 278 36.44 3.13 0.07
C VAL A 278 36.05 1.82 -0.61
N ALA A 279 35.30 1.00 0.12
CA ALA A 279 34.80 -0.27 -0.40
C ALA A 279 33.62 -0.07 -1.35
N ILE A 280 33.36 -1.05 -2.22
CA ILE A 280 32.13 -1.11 -3.00
C ILE A 280 31.25 -2.25 -2.54
N ALA A 281 29.95 -1.96 -2.40
CA ALA A 281 28.91 -2.94 -2.17
C ALA A 281 27.71 -2.60 -3.08
N PRO A 282 27.74 -3.02 -4.37
CA PRO A 282 26.71 -2.60 -5.33
C PRO A 282 25.29 -2.85 -4.81
N HIS A 283 24.45 -1.83 -4.90
CA HIS A 283 23.03 -1.93 -4.63
C HIS A 283 22.41 -2.80 -5.74
N CYS A 284 21.64 -3.82 -5.36
CA CYS A 284 21.08 -4.76 -6.32
C CYS A 284 19.81 -5.48 -5.81
N PRO A 285 18.74 -4.76 -5.43
CA PRO A 285 17.41 -5.33 -5.18
C PRO A 285 16.68 -5.73 -6.49
N LEU A 286 17.44 -5.95 -7.56
CA LEU A 286 16.97 -6.02 -8.95
C LEU A 286 16.92 -7.46 -9.46
N GLY A 287 16.82 -7.61 -10.79
CA GLY A 287 16.73 -8.88 -11.49
C GLY A 287 18.06 -9.61 -11.68
N PRO A 288 18.01 -10.81 -12.31
CA PRO A 288 19.18 -11.67 -12.45
C PRO A 288 20.26 -11.09 -13.35
N ILE A 289 19.92 -10.22 -14.29
CA ILE A 289 20.87 -9.62 -15.22
C ILE A 289 21.69 -8.55 -14.51
N ALA A 290 21.04 -7.64 -13.77
CA ALA A 290 21.72 -6.68 -12.92
C ALA A 290 22.61 -7.38 -11.88
N PHE A 291 22.10 -8.44 -11.23
CA PHE A 291 22.88 -9.21 -10.26
C PHE A 291 24.12 -9.86 -10.90
N ALA A 292 23.97 -10.51 -12.06
CA ALA A 292 25.11 -11.08 -12.78
C ALA A 292 26.14 -10.00 -13.18
N ALA A 293 25.68 -8.85 -13.67
CA ALA A 293 26.55 -7.74 -14.03
C ALA A 293 27.34 -7.23 -12.81
N SER A 294 26.68 -7.10 -11.66
CA SER A 294 27.32 -6.74 -10.38
C SER A 294 28.34 -7.78 -9.94
N VAL A 295 28.07 -9.07 -10.11
CA VAL A 295 29.04 -10.16 -9.86
C VAL A 295 30.27 -10.00 -10.75
N GLN A 296 30.13 -9.71 -12.05
CA GLN A 296 31.27 -9.51 -12.96
C GLN A 296 32.16 -8.34 -12.53
N VAL A 297 31.57 -7.21 -12.10
CA VAL A 297 32.32 -6.07 -11.55
C VAL A 297 32.96 -6.43 -10.21
N ALA A 298 32.22 -7.11 -9.32
CA ALA A 298 32.70 -7.56 -8.02
C ALA A 298 33.92 -8.48 -8.16
N LEU A 299 33.93 -9.41 -9.11
CA LEU A 299 35.04 -10.34 -9.33
C LEU A 299 36.33 -9.66 -9.76
N SER A 300 36.25 -8.52 -10.44
CA SER A 300 37.41 -7.78 -10.97
C SER A 300 37.86 -6.59 -10.11
N SER A 301 37.15 -6.25 -9.03
CA SER A 301 37.40 -5.02 -8.26
C SER A 301 37.99 -5.31 -6.87
N PRO A 302 39.24 -4.93 -6.57
CA PRO A 302 39.91 -5.34 -5.33
C PRO A 302 39.22 -4.83 -4.06
N ASN A 303 38.63 -3.63 -4.10
CA ASN A 303 37.88 -3.02 -3.00
C ASN A 303 36.41 -3.49 -2.86
N PHE A 304 36.00 -4.58 -3.51
CA PHE A 304 34.68 -5.17 -3.29
C PHE A 304 34.52 -5.76 -1.88
N ALA A 305 33.44 -5.40 -1.19
CA ALA A 305 33.09 -5.89 0.14
C ALA A 305 32.02 -7.00 0.11
N ILE A 306 30.80 -6.67 -0.34
CA ILE A 306 29.65 -7.57 -0.29
C ILE A 306 28.61 -7.16 -1.35
N LEU A 307 27.77 -8.09 -1.83
CA LEU A 307 26.77 -7.82 -2.86
C LEU A 307 25.35 -8.12 -2.36
N GLU A 308 24.43 -7.21 -2.61
CA GLU A 308 23.02 -7.42 -2.35
C GLU A 308 22.41 -8.45 -3.30
N MET A 309 21.58 -9.35 -2.76
CA MET A 309 20.84 -10.35 -3.53
C MET A 309 19.35 -10.30 -3.17
N SER A 310 18.51 -10.16 -4.19
CA SER A 310 17.04 -10.03 -4.07
C SER A 310 16.29 -11.37 -3.90
N LEU A 311 17.00 -12.48 -3.65
CA LEU A 311 16.40 -13.82 -3.53
C LEU A 311 15.42 -13.90 -2.35
N GLY A 312 14.16 -14.21 -2.63
CA GLY A 312 13.08 -14.30 -1.65
C GLY A 312 12.85 -12.98 -0.92
N MET A 313 13.07 -11.85 -1.59
CA MET A 313 12.87 -10.51 -1.03
C MET A 313 11.39 -10.19 -0.86
N HIS A 314 11.03 -9.43 0.18
CA HIS A 314 9.64 -9.12 0.53
C HIS A 314 8.91 -8.28 -0.54
N TYR A 315 9.61 -7.50 -1.35
CA TYR A 315 9.00 -6.77 -2.46
C TYR A 315 8.53 -7.67 -3.62
N ASN A 316 9.01 -8.92 -3.69
CA ASN A 316 8.67 -9.84 -4.78
C ASN A 316 7.37 -10.61 -4.50
N THR A 317 6.80 -10.53 -3.30
CA THR A 317 5.64 -11.36 -2.90
C THR A 317 4.39 -11.09 -3.74
N GLU A 318 4.20 -9.87 -4.23
CA GLU A 318 3.07 -9.52 -5.10
C GLU A 318 3.16 -10.17 -6.49
N ALA A 319 4.34 -10.67 -6.86
CA ALA A 319 4.59 -11.37 -8.12
C ALA A 319 4.35 -12.89 -8.05
N GLY A 320 3.90 -13.41 -6.90
CA GLY A 320 3.68 -14.84 -6.70
C GLY A 320 4.99 -15.61 -6.61
N ASP A 321 5.15 -16.67 -7.42
CA ASP A 321 6.35 -17.51 -7.45
C ASP A 321 7.49 -16.94 -8.32
N ILE A 322 7.34 -15.70 -8.83
CA ILE A 322 8.36 -15.04 -9.66
C ILE A 322 9.38 -14.36 -8.74
N ASP A 323 10.65 -14.72 -8.92
CA ASP A 323 11.77 -14.26 -8.10
C ASP A 323 13.07 -14.19 -8.92
N LEU A 324 14.19 -13.85 -8.29
CA LEU A 324 15.51 -13.65 -8.92
C LEU A 324 15.91 -14.77 -9.90
N LEU A 325 15.61 -16.03 -9.58
CA LEU A 325 16.04 -17.18 -10.36
C LEU A 325 15.10 -17.54 -11.53
N THR A 326 13.92 -16.94 -11.59
CA THR A 326 12.83 -17.36 -12.48
C THR A 326 13.17 -17.22 -13.97
N TYR A 327 14.01 -16.25 -14.34
CA TYR A 327 14.36 -15.96 -15.73
C TYR A 327 15.65 -16.64 -16.20
N LEU A 328 16.26 -17.49 -15.37
CA LEU A 328 17.48 -18.21 -15.69
C LEU A 328 17.15 -19.60 -16.24
N LYS A 329 17.85 -20.01 -17.30
CA LYS A 329 17.79 -21.41 -17.77
C LYS A 329 18.42 -22.37 -16.77
N ASP A 330 19.46 -21.91 -16.07
CA ASP A 330 20.15 -22.66 -15.02
C ASP A 330 20.19 -21.81 -13.74
N PRO A 331 19.30 -22.06 -12.77
CA PRO A 331 19.31 -21.38 -11.49
C PRO A 331 20.55 -21.66 -10.63
N SER A 332 21.25 -22.78 -10.84
CA SER A 332 22.35 -23.23 -9.97
C SER A 332 23.59 -22.33 -10.04
N VAL A 333 23.66 -21.46 -11.06
CA VAL A 333 24.72 -20.45 -11.21
C VAL A 333 24.80 -19.49 -10.02
N PHE A 334 23.70 -19.34 -9.27
CA PHE A 334 23.58 -18.50 -8.08
C PHE A 334 23.39 -19.31 -6.79
N ASP A 335 23.73 -20.60 -6.79
CA ASP A 335 23.73 -21.40 -5.56
C ASP A 335 24.62 -20.78 -4.49
N LEU A 336 24.10 -20.78 -3.25
CA LEU A 336 24.77 -20.21 -2.09
C LEU A 336 25.63 -21.28 -1.40
N GLU A 337 26.92 -20.98 -1.23
CA GLU A 337 27.83 -21.80 -0.43
C GLU A 337 28.50 -20.93 0.64
N GLY A 338 28.03 -21.07 1.90
CA GLY A 338 28.54 -20.30 3.04
C GLY A 338 28.44 -18.79 2.84
N GLY A 339 27.31 -18.31 2.30
CA GLY A 339 27.02 -16.89 2.09
C GLY A 339 27.72 -16.30 0.86
N HIS A 340 28.18 -17.15 -0.05
CA HIS A 340 28.86 -16.73 -1.27
C HIS A 340 28.24 -17.35 -2.52
N VAL A 341 28.26 -16.59 -3.61
CA VAL A 341 28.06 -17.08 -4.98
C VAL A 341 29.43 -17.31 -5.61
N LYS A 342 29.61 -18.46 -6.28
CA LYS A 342 30.86 -18.77 -6.99
C LYS A 342 31.02 -17.88 -8.22
N ALA A 343 32.27 -17.61 -8.63
CA ALA A 343 32.53 -16.89 -9.86
C ALA A 343 31.91 -17.63 -11.07
N PRO A 344 30.96 -17.02 -11.80
CA PRO A 344 30.38 -17.65 -12.98
C PRO A 344 31.46 -17.88 -14.05
N THR A 345 31.44 -19.03 -14.72
CA THR A 345 32.42 -19.36 -15.77
C THR A 345 31.84 -19.34 -17.18
N GLY A 346 30.53 -19.11 -17.32
CA GLY A 346 29.88 -18.94 -18.62
C GLY A 346 30.34 -17.68 -19.34
N TYR A 347 30.07 -17.59 -20.65
CA TYR A 347 30.44 -16.44 -21.45
C TYR A 347 29.60 -15.20 -21.11
N GLY A 348 30.14 -14.01 -21.38
CA GLY A 348 29.43 -12.75 -21.10
C GLY A 348 29.18 -12.58 -19.61
N LEU A 349 27.91 -12.38 -19.24
CA LEU A 349 27.47 -12.27 -17.85
C LEU A 349 27.66 -13.56 -17.05
N GLY A 350 27.88 -14.70 -17.71
CA GLY A 350 28.01 -16.00 -17.05
C GLY A 350 26.67 -16.66 -16.71
N ILE A 351 25.58 -16.15 -17.29
CA ILE A 351 24.22 -16.67 -17.15
C ILE A 351 23.55 -16.86 -18.51
N GLU A 352 22.51 -17.69 -18.57
CA GLU A 352 21.66 -17.86 -19.74
C GLU A 352 20.21 -17.49 -19.39
N ILE A 353 19.63 -16.55 -20.14
CA ILE A 353 18.25 -16.08 -19.93
C ILE A 353 17.27 -17.01 -20.66
N ASP A 354 16.19 -17.37 -19.97
CA ASP A 354 15.04 -18.04 -20.56
C ASP A 354 14.18 -16.99 -21.31
N GLU A 355 14.50 -16.80 -22.59
CA GLU A 355 13.81 -15.85 -23.46
C GLU A 355 12.33 -16.19 -23.66
N GLU A 356 11.95 -17.47 -23.63
CA GLU A 356 10.54 -17.87 -23.74
C GLU A 356 9.77 -17.44 -22.50
N MET A 357 10.36 -17.63 -21.32
CA MET A 357 9.81 -17.17 -20.05
C MET A 357 9.67 -15.65 -20.00
N VAL A 358 10.71 -14.92 -20.42
CA VAL A 358 10.69 -13.45 -20.53
C VAL A 358 9.57 -13.01 -21.47
N ALA A 359 9.50 -13.56 -22.68
CA ALA A 359 8.49 -13.19 -23.67
C ALA A 359 7.06 -13.53 -23.21
N ARG A 360 6.88 -14.64 -22.47
CA ARG A 360 5.58 -15.03 -21.91
C ARG A 360 5.13 -14.04 -20.85
N ILE A 361 5.97 -13.75 -19.87
CA ILE A 361 5.62 -12.84 -18.78
C ILE A 361 5.46 -11.41 -19.26
N ALA A 362 6.30 -10.97 -20.21
CA ALA A 362 6.24 -9.60 -20.73
C ALA A 362 4.92 -9.26 -21.41
N LYS A 363 4.24 -10.24 -22.04
CA LYS A 363 2.91 -10.03 -22.64
C LYS A 363 1.83 -9.65 -21.62
N GLU A 364 2.00 -10.05 -20.36
CA GLU A 364 1.03 -9.87 -19.29
C GLU A 364 1.47 -8.81 -18.28
N THR A 365 2.66 -8.22 -18.47
CA THR A 365 3.26 -7.29 -17.52
C THR A 365 2.98 -5.84 -17.92
N GLU A 366 2.19 -5.18 -17.07
CA GLU A 366 1.95 -3.73 -17.13
C GLU A 366 3.12 -2.96 -16.52
N PRO A 367 3.31 -1.68 -16.90
CA PRO A 367 4.32 -0.84 -16.27
C PRO A 367 4.00 -0.64 -14.80
N TRP A 368 5.01 -0.80 -13.94
CA TRP A 368 4.87 -0.58 -12.51
C TRP A 368 5.02 0.91 -12.20
N GLN A 369 4.03 1.49 -11.52
CA GLN A 369 4.03 2.91 -11.14
C GLN A 369 3.96 3.03 -9.61
N SER A 370 4.86 3.85 -9.05
CA SER A 370 4.86 4.14 -7.62
C SER A 370 3.77 5.19 -7.33
N PHE A 371 2.61 4.74 -6.85
CA PHE A 371 1.56 5.62 -6.34
C PHE A 371 1.90 6.03 -4.91
N ALA A 372 2.71 7.08 -4.75
CA ALA A 372 2.96 7.69 -3.44
C ALA A 372 1.72 8.48 -2.98
N SER A 373 1.09 8.07 -1.87
CA SER A 373 0.14 8.86 -1.06
C SER A 373 -1.18 9.34 -1.70
N LEU A 374 -1.63 8.70 -2.77
CA LEU A 374 -3.07 8.58 -3.03
C LEU A 374 -3.41 7.12 -2.77
N ASN A 375 -4.14 6.83 -1.68
CA ASN A 375 -4.68 5.51 -1.36
C ASN A 375 -5.62 5.05 -2.49
N VAL A 376 -5.03 4.58 -3.59
CA VAL A 376 -5.72 3.97 -4.71
C VAL A 376 -4.85 2.80 -5.13
N ARG A 377 -4.93 1.69 -4.39
CA ARG A 377 -4.60 0.39 -4.96
C ARG A 377 -5.68 0.07 -5.99
N THR A 378 -5.46 0.49 -7.24
CA THR A 378 -6.34 0.08 -8.34
C THR A 378 -6.10 -1.40 -8.61
N VAL A 379 -6.88 -2.26 -7.95
CA VAL A 379 -6.96 -3.68 -8.31
C VAL A 379 -7.46 -3.73 -9.76
N LYS A 380 -6.72 -4.40 -10.67
CA LYS A 380 -7.22 -4.72 -12.02
C LYS A 380 -8.57 -5.43 -11.87
N MET A 381 -9.67 -4.73 -12.15
CA MET A 381 -10.98 -5.36 -12.27
C MET A 381 -10.96 -6.24 -13.52
N GLY A 382 -11.40 -7.50 -13.41
CA GLY A 382 -11.40 -8.43 -14.54
C GLY A 382 -12.26 -7.92 -15.70
N ASP A 383 -12.11 -8.53 -16.88
CA ASP A 383 -12.81 -8.12 -18.12
C ASP A 383 -14.35 -8.16 -18.03
N LYS A 384 -14.92 -8.73 -16.95
CA LYS A 384 -16.36 -8.85 -16.74
C LYS A 384 -16.84 -7.80 -15.71
N PRO A 385 -17.91 -7.04 -16.00
CA PRO A 385 -18.48 -6.10 -15.05
C PRO A 385 -18.89 -6.77 -13.74
N LEU A 386 -18.67 -6.09 -12.61
CA LEU A 386 -19.13 -6.48 -11.29
C LEU A 386 -20.63 -6.24 -11.16
N GLU A 387 -21.35 -7.24 -10.67
CA GLU A 387 -22.77 -7.12 -10.36
C GLU A 387 -22.92 -6.55 -8.94
N VAL A 388 -23.35 -5.29 -8.83
CA VAL A 388 -23.44 -4.57 -7.55
C VAL A 388 -24.88 -4.19 -7.25
N SER A 389 -25.38 -4.58 -6.08
CA SER A 389 -26.71 -4.21 -5.59
C SER A 389 -26.62 -3.14 -4.50
N VAL A 390 -27.41 -2.08 -4.60
CA VAL A 390 -27.64 -1.14 -3.48
C VAL A 390 -29.02 -1.42 -2.89
N TYR A 391 -29.06 -1.99 -1.69
CA TYR A 391 -30.29 -2.28 -0.95
C TYR A 391 -30.60 -1.15 0.03
N GLY A 392 -31.65 -0.38 -0.26
CA GLY A 392 -32.06 0.76 0.57
C GLY A 392 -31.81 2.12 -0.08
N LEU A 393 -32.58 2.47 -1.11
CA LEU A 393 -32.38 3.71 -1.88
C LEU A 393 -33.00 4.96 -1.21
N GLY A 394 -32.53 5.30 0.00
CA GLY A 394 -32.76 6.60 0.65
C GLY A 394 -31.70 7.62 0.24
N ALA A 395 -31.55 8.72 0.98
CA ALA A 395 -30.55 9.75 0.63
C ALA A 395 -29.11 9.20 0.54
N ILE A 396 -28.68 8.41 1.52
CA ILE A 396 -27.35 7.78 1.57
C ILE A 396 -27.22 6.70 0.49
N GLY A 397 -28.23 5.84 0.33
CA GLY A 397 -28.24 4.81 -0.71
C GLY A 397 -28.15 5.38 -2.12
N SER A 398 -28.89 6.45 -2.42
CA SER A 398 -28.83 7.16 -3.70
C SER A 398 -27.47 7.82 -3.93
N PHE A 399 -26.86 8.40 -2.88
CA PHE A 399 -25.52 8.96 -2.97
C PHE A 399 -24.48 7.88 -3.33
N TYR A 400 -24.46 6.75 -2.61
CA TYR A 400 -23.51 5.68 -2.92
C TYR A 400 -23.84 4.93 -4.22
N ALA A 401 -25.12 4.86 -4.63
CA ALA A 401 -25.50 4.40 -5.95
C ALA A 401 -24.86 5.28 -7.05
N PHE A 402 -24.84 6.60 -6.85
CA PHE A 402 -24.10 7.50 -7.75
C PHE A 402 -22.60 7.26 -7.72
N ILE A 403 -21.97 7.21 -6.54
CA ILE A 403 -20.53 6.97 -6.41
C ILE A 403 -20.13 5.70 -7.17
N LEU A 404 -20.86 4.60 -6.97
CA LEU A 404 -20.60 3.31 -7.61
C LEU A 404 -20.89 3.32 -9.12
N SER A 405 -21.88 4.09 -9.58
CA SER A 405 -22.23 4.20 -11.00
C SER A 405 -21.15 4.86 -11.87
N ARG A 406 -20.18 5.55 -11.27
CA ARG A 406 -19.08 6.19 -12.01
C ARG A 406 -18.05 5.21 -12.53
N SER A 407 -18.07 3.97 -12.06
CA SER A 407 -17.25 2.90 -12.60
C SER A 407 -17.94 2.24 -13.79
N GLU A 408 -17.31 2.26 -14.96
CA GLU A 408 -17.79 1.56 -16.16
C GLU A 408 -17.80 0.03 -15.99
N HIS A 409 -17.07 -0.47 -14.98
CA HIS A 409 -17.02 -1.89 -14.62
C HIS A 409 -18.13 -2.32 -13.66
N VAL A 410 -19.14 -1.48 -13.38
CA VAL A 410 -20.24 -1.81 -12.46
C VAL A 410 -21.57 -1.90 -13.19
N HIS A 411 -22.22 -3.06 -13.08
CA HIS A 411 -23.64 -3.20 -13.34
C HIS A 411 -24.43 -2.91 -12.07
N LEU A 412 -24.88 -1.66 -11.96
CA LEU A 412 -25.57 -1.18 -10.77
C LEU A 412 -27.06 -1.59 -10.78
N THR A 413 -27.44 -2.43 -9.83
CA THR A 413 -28.84 -2.72 -9.50
C THR A 413 -29.23 -1.97 -8.23
N VAL A 414 -30.33 -1.20 -8.25
CA VAL A 414 -30.85 -0.57 -7.03
C VAL A 414 -32.14 -1.26 -6.59
N VAL A 415 -32.25 -1.50 -5.29
CA VAL A 415 -33.43 -2.12 -4.67
C VAL A 415 -34.11 -1.08 -3.78
N ALA A 416 -35.29 -0.66 -4.21
CA ALA A 416 -36.02 0.45 -3.63
C ALA A 416 -37.48 0.08 -3.37
N ARG A 417 -38.03 0.53 -2.23
CA ARG A 417 -39.46 0.43 -1.94
C ARG A 417 -40.18 1.75 -2.24
N SER A 418 -39.92 2.77 -1.41
CA SER A 418 -40.55 4.09 -1.53
C SER A 418 -40.06 4.89 -2.75
N ASN A 419 -38.84 4.62 -3.24
CA ASN A 419 -38.25 5.31 -4.39
C ASN A 419 -38.45 4.57 -5.72
N PHE A 420 -39.10 3.41 -5.72
CA PHE A 420 -39.17 2.52 -6.89
C PHE A 420 -39.74 3.23 -8.13
N GLU A 421 -40.95 3.77 -8.03
CA GLU A 421 -41.65 4.36 -9.18
C GLU A 421 -40.86 5.52 -9.79
N ALA A 422 -40.37 6.43 -8.94
CA ALA A 422 -39.62 7.61 -9.38
C ALA A 422 -38.30 7.23 -10.06
N VAL A 423 -37.53 6.32 -9.46
CA VAL A 423 -36.21 5.92 -9.97
C VAL A 423 -36.33 4.98 -11.17
N SER A 424 -37.36 4.15 -11.23
CA SER A 424 -37.62 3.31 -12.40
C SER A 424 -38.00 4.14 -13.63
N ALA A 425 -38.78 5.21 -13.43
CA ALA A 425 -39.19 6.10 -14.52
C ALA A 425 -38.06 7.06 -14.94
N ASN A 426 -37.38 7.65 -13.96
CA ASN A 426 -36.54 8.82 -14.20
C ASN A 426 -35.09 8.65 -13.74
N GLY A 427 -34.66 7.52 -13.19
CA GLY A 427 -33.31 7.40 -12.62
C GLY A 427 -33.14 8.20 -11.32
N ILE A 428 -31.90 8.46 -10.93
CA ILE A 428 -31.52 9.18 -9.71
C ILE A 428 -30.86 10.49 -10.11
N SER A 429 -31.38 11.61 -9.60
CA SER A 429 -30.80 12.93 -9.78
C SER A 429 -30.11 13.39 -8.49
N ILE A 430 -28.91 13.93 -8.62
CA ILE A 430 -28.07 14.37 -7.51
C ILE A 430 -27.66 15.82 -7.73
N ASP A 431 -27.94 16.67 -6.75
CA ASP A 431 -27.34 18.00 -6.63
C ASP A 431 -26.34 17.99 -5.47
N SER A 432 -25.04 17.97 -5.79
CA SER A 432 -23.97 17.82 -4.83
C SER A 432 -23.09 19.07 -4.77
N GLN A 433 -22.86 19.59 -3.56
CA GLN A 433 -21.92 20.69 -3.35
C GLN A 433 -20.46 20.29 -3.64
N ASN A 434 -20.12 19.01 -3.49
CA ASN A 434 -18.77 18.50 -3.79
C ASN A 434 -18.61 18.01 -5.24
N HIS A 435 -19.67 17.44 -5.82
CA HIS A 435 -19.58 16.74 -7.11
C HIS A 435 -20.26 17.47 -8.26
N GLY A 436 -21.09 18.48 -7.99
CA GLY A 436 -21.94 19.12 -8.98
C GLY A 436 -23.24 18.35 -9.22
N LYS A 437 -23.92 18.65 -10.34
CA LYS A 437 -25.20 18.05 -10.71
C LYS A 437 -24.99 16.81 -11.58
N HIS A 438 -25.60 15.70 -11.18
CA HIS A 438 -25.45 14.40 -11.85
C HIS A 438 -26.79 13.70 -12.01
N HIS A 439 -26.83 12.83 -13.01
CA HIS A 439 -27.97 11.96 -13.28
C HIS A 439 -27.48 10.53 -13.50
N VAL A 440 -28.08 9.59 -12.78
CA VAL A 440 -27.67 8.19 -12.76
C VAL A 440 -28.84 7.35 -13.18
N LYS A 441 -28.64 6.49 -14.19
CA LYS A 441 -29.62 5.49 -14.61
C LYS A 441 -29.10 4.11 -14.22
N PRO A 442 -29.61 3.51 -13.13
CA PRO A 442 -29.23 2.15 -12.74
C PRO A 442 -29.51 1.16 -13.87
N HIS A 443 -28.70 0.09 -13.94
CA HIS A 443 -28.90 -1.01 -14.88
C HIS A 443 -30.25 -1.71 -14.64
N LYS A 444 -30.60 -1.93 -13.36
CA LYS A 444 -31.90 -2.45 -12.92
C LYS A 444 -32.41 -1.67 -11.72
N VAL A 445 -33.73 -1.49 -11.65
CA VAL A 445 -34.45 -0.94 -10.50
C VAL A 445 -35.47 -1.99 -10.07
N LEU A 446 -35.35 -2.51 -8.84
CA LEU A 446 -36.14 -3.64 -8.36
C LEU A 446 -36.86 -3.28 -7.05
N ARG A 447 -37.97 -3.95 -6.75
CA ARG A 447 -38.67 -3.81 -5.46
C ARG A 447 -38.08 -4.73 -4.40
N THR A 448 -37.61 -5.90 -4.81
CA THR A 448 -36.99 -6.90 -3.95
C THR A 448 -35.72 -7.47 -4.58
N VAL A 449 -34.81 -8.00 -3.75
CA VAL A 449 -33.58 -8.66 -4.27
C VAL A 449 -33.92 -9.94 -5.04
N ALA A 450 -35.02 -10.63 -4.68
CA ALA A 450 -35.48 -11.84 -5.35
C ALA A 450 -35.82 -11.64 -6.83
N GLU A 451 -36.30 -10.46 -7.22
CA GLU A 451 -36.61 -10.12 -8.62
C GLU A 451 -35.37 -10.09 -9.53
N ALA A 452 -34.17 -10.00 -8.96
CA ALA A 452 -32.95 -9.89 -9.75
C ALA A 452 -32.66 -11.15 -10.58
N GLY A 453 -33.09 -12.33 -10.09
CA GLY A 453 -32.83 -13.63 -10.73
C GLY A 453 -31.35 -14.01 -10.82
N GLN A 454 -30.47 -13.28 -10.13
CA GLN A 454 -29.00 -13.44 -10.19
C GLN A 454 -28.37 -13.18 -8.82
N LYS A 455 -27.11 -13.59 -8.66
CA LYS A 455 -26.26 -13.28 -7.49
C LYS A 455 -25.42 -12.04 -7.75
N PHE A 456 -25.02 -11.35 -6.69
CA PHE A 456 -24.22 -10.14 -6.76
C PHE A 456 -22.80 -10.37 -6.24
N ASP A 457 -21.83 -9.64 -6.79
CA ASP A 457 -20.48 -9.56 -6.24
C ASP A 457 -20.48 -8.75 -4.93
N PHE A 458 -21.21 -7.63 -4.92
CA PHE A 458 -21.39 -6.78 -3.76
C PHE A 458 -22.87 -6.47 -3.52
N ILE A 459 -23.31 -6.60 -2.26
CA ILE A 459 -24.60 -6.07 -1.81
C ILE A 459 -24.32 -4.99 -0.77
N ILE A 460 -24.66 -3.75 -1.12
CA ILE A 460 -24.46 -2.55 -0.31
C ILE A 460 -25.75 -2.25 0.46
N CYS A 461 -25.76 -2.54 1.75
CA CYS A 461 -26.87 -2.29 2.65
C CYS A 461 -26.80 -0.84 3.16
N THR A 462 -27.75 -0.01 2.72
CA THR A 462 -27.88 1.42 3.07
C THR A 462 -29.25 1.75 3.66
N ASN A 463 -30.11 0.74 3.81
CA ASN A 463 -31.40 0.87 4.50
C ASN A 463 -31.22 1.19 5.98
N LYS A 464 -32.24 1.79 6.60
CA LYS A 464 -32.27 2.03 8.04
C LYS A 464 -32.15 0.73 8.83
N ALA A 465 -31.28 0.71 9.83
CA ALA A 465 -31.01 -0.49 10.62
C ALA A 465 -32.02 -0.67 11.77
N VAL A 466 -33.28 -0.92 11.38
CA VAL A 466 -34.39 -1.11 12.33
C VAL A 466 -34.63 -2.59 12.65
N ASP A 467 -34.40 -3.48 11.67
CA ASP A 467 -34.45 -4.93 11.81
C ASP A 467 -33.41 -5.56 10.88
N GLN A 468 -32.30 -6.01 11.47
CA GLN A 468 -31.17 -6.57 10.73
C GLN A 468 -31.41 -8.03 10.33
N ALA A 469 -32.17 -8.79 11.12
CA ALA A 469 -32.52 -10.16 10.78
C ALA A 469 -33.43 -10.20 9.54
N SER A 470 -34.42 -9.30 9.48
CA SER A 470 -35.25 -9.13 8.29
C SER A 470 -34.43 -8.64 7.09
N THR A 471 -33.49 -7.70 7.29
CA THR A 471 -32.62 -7.23 6.20
C THR A 471 -31.76 -8.37 5.63
N ALA A 472 -31.14 -9.18 6.49
CA ALA A 472 -30.35 -10.33 6.08
C ALA A 472 -31.21 -11.38 5.33
N ALA A 473 -32.45 -11.59 5.74
CA ALA A 473 -33.40 -12.46 5.04
C ALA A 473 -33.78 -11.92 3.66
N ASP A 474 -34.06 -10.61 3.55
CA ASP A 474 -34.47 -9.95 2.31
C ASP A 474 -33.39 -9.98 1.23
N ILE A 475 -32.11 -9.89 1.61
CA ILE A 475 -30.99 -9.91 0.66
C ILE A 475 -30.53 -11.33 0.29
N ALA A 476 -30.89 -12.34 1.08
CA ALA A 476 -30.46 -13.73 0.90
C ALA A 476 -30.64 -14.27 -0.54
N PRO A 477 -31.72 -13.94 -1.27
CA PRO A 477 -31.86 -14.35 -2.67
C PRO A 477 -30.72 -13.88 -3.59
N GLY A 478 -30.08 -12.74 -3.31
CA GLY A 478 -28.97 -12.19 -4.09
C GLY A 478 -27.57 -12.59 -3.60
N VAL A 479 -27.47 -13.25 -2.44
CA VAL A 479 -26.19 -13.70 -1.88
C VAL A 479 -25.82 -15.07 -2.45
N GLY A 480 -24.61 -15.19 -2.99
CA GLY A 480 -23.97 -16.44 -3.38
C GLY A 480 -22.62 -16.61 -2.69
N ASP A 481 -21.90 -17.70 -3.02
CA ASP A 481 -20.67 -18.10 -2.32
C ASP A 481 -19.58 -17.02 -2.35
N ASN A 482 -19.56 -16.20 -3.41
CA ASN A 482 -18.57 -15.15 -3.63
C ASN A 482 -19.04 -13.73 -3.27
N THR A 483 -20.28 -13.56 -2.82
CA THR A 483 -20.84 -12.24 -2.50
C THR A 483 -20.16 -11.63 -1.28
N SER A 484 -19.88 -10.32 -1.36
CA SER A 484 -19.47 -9.50 -0.22
C SER A 484 -20.63 -8.60 0.21
N ILE A 485 -20.84 -8.50 1.52
CA ILE A 485 -21.89 -7.68 2.11
C ILE A 485 -21.23 -6.42 2.67
N VAL A 486 -21.68 -5.25 2.22
CA VAL A 486 -21.15 -3.95 2.64
C VAL A 486 -22.21 -3.23 3.46
N ILE A 487 -21.90 -2.88 4.70
CA ILE A 487 -22.85 -2.32 5.65
C ILE A 487 -22.56 -0.84 5.83
N ILE A 488 -23.40 0.01 5.24
CA ILE A 488 -23.36 1.47 5.39
C ILE A 488 -24.58 1.89 6.22
N GLN A 489 -24.60 1.45 7.48
CA GLN A 489 -25.72 1.64 8.40
C GLN A 489 -25.22 2.17 9.75
N ASN A 490 -26.03 3.02 10.40
CA ASN A 490 -25.74 3.54 11.73
C ASN A 490 -25.86 2.44 12.80
N GLY A 491 -25.21 2.65 13.94
CA GLY A 491 -25.28 1.76 15.10
C GLY A 491 -24.12 0.77 15.18
N VAL A 492 -24.17 -0.10 16.18
CA VAL A 492 -23.23 -1.20 16.44
C VAL A 492 -23.99 -2.52 16.58
N GLY A 493 -23.33 -3.63 16.27
CA GLY A 493 -23.94 -4.96 16.29
C GLY A 493 -24.75 -5.33 15.05
N ASN A 494 -24.79 -4.45 14.05
CA ASN A 494 -25.49 -4.68 12.79
C ASN A 494 -24.98 -5.92 12.06
N GLU A 495 -23.68 -6.15 12.12
CA GLU A 495 -22.99 -7.22 11.39
C GLU A 495 -23.38 -8.60 11.89
N ASP A 496 -23.80 -8.74 13.14
CA ASP A 496 -24.05 -10.03 13.80
C ASP A 496 -25.13 -10.84 13.08
N ALA A 497 -26.24 -10.19 12.69
CA ALA A 497 -27.32 -10.85 11.96
C ALA A 497 -26.89 -11.30 10.54
N PHE A 498 -26.04 -10.52 9.88
CA PHE A 498 -25.47 -10.92 8.58
C PHE A 498 -24.47 -12.06 8.73
N ARG A 499 -23.62 -12.03 9.77
CA ARG A 499 -22.65 -13.10 10.04
C ARG A 499 -23.35 -14.41 10.40
N GLU A 500 -24.42 -14.36 11.19
CA GLU A 500 -25.23 -15.54 11.53
C GLU A 500 -25.87 -16.16 10.27
N LYS A 501 -26.42 -15.31 9.39
CA LYS A 501 -27.08 -15.76 8.16
C LYS A 501 -26.10 -16.21 7.07
N PHE A 502 -24.94 -15.56 6.98
CA PHE A 502 -23.92 -15.77 5.95
C PHE A 502 -22.53 -15.98 6.58
N PRO A 503 -22.27 -17.14 7.20
CA PRO A 503 -21.05 -17.37 7.97
C PRO A 503 -19.74 -17.18 7.18
N SER A 504 -19.74 -17.54 5.90
CA SER A 504 -18.57 -17.48 5.00
C SER A 504 -18.45 -16.19 4.19
N ALA A 505 -19.45 -15.30 4.24
CA ALA A 505 -19.41 -14.08 3.44
C ALA A 505 -18.37 -13.09 3.98
N THR A 506 -17.70 -12.38 3.07
CA THR A 506 -16.91 -11.21 3.42
C THR A 506 -17.89 -10.11 3.86
N ILE A 507 -17.70 -9.58 5.07
CA ILE A 507 -18.50 -8.46 5.58
C ILE A 507 -17.58 -7.26 5.71
N ILE A 508 -17.88 -6.22 4.93
CA ILE A 508 -17.18 -4.94 4.99
C ILE A 508 -18.11 -3.97 5.73
N SER A 509 -17.67 -3.45 6.87
CA SER A 509 -18.45 -2.51 7.66
C SER A 509 -17.98 -1.09 7.37
N CYS A 510 -18.90 -0.13 7.48
CA CYS A 510 -18.63 1.25 7.13
C CYS A 510 -19.27 2.23 8.10
N VAL A 511 -18.61 3.39 8.27
CA VAL A 511 -19.08 4.52 9.05
C VAL A 511 -19.06 5.74 8.15
N THR A 512 -20.25 6.26 7.82
CA THR A 512 -20.38 7.40 6.89
C THR A 512 -20.76 8.70 7.61
N TRP A 513 -20.11 9.81 7.26
CA TRP A 513 -20.41 11.17 7.71
C TRP A 513 -20.91 12.03 6.54
N VAL A 514 -21.72 11.42 5.69
CA VAL A 514 -22.32 12.07 4.52
C VAL A 514 -23.55 12.89 4.90
N GLY A 515 -23.52 14.18 4.57
CA GLY A 515 -24.65 15.07 4.70
C GLY A 515 -25.52 15.06 3.43
N ALA A 516 -26.54 14.22 3.39
CA ALA A 516 -27.47 14.13 2.27
C ALA A 516 -28.94 14.16 2.72
N ARG A 517 -29.79 14.77 1.90
CA ARG A 517 -31.25 14.81 2.09
C ARG A 517 -31.97 14.43 0.82
N GLN A 518 -33.13 13.80 0.97
CA GLN A 518 -34.02 13.48 -0.13
C GLN A 518 -35.28 14.34 -0.01
N PRO A 519 -35.38 15.48 -0.73
CA PRO A 519 -36.56 16.32 -0.68
C PRO A 519 -37.75 15.68 -1.40
N GLU A 520 -37.51 14.90 -2.45
CA GLU A 520 -38.52 14.18 -3.21
C GLU A 520 -37.99 12.83 -3.73
N PRO A 521 -38.86 11.85 -4.02
CA PRO A 521 -38.42 10.55 -4.51
C PRO A 521 -37.55 10.65 -5.78
N GLY A 522 -36.42 9.94 -5.80
CA GLY A 522 -35.46 9.94 -6.92
C GLY A 522 -34.52 11.16 -7.00
N PHE A 523 -34.68 12.18 -6.14
CA PHE A 523 -33.80 13.34 -6.11
C PHE A 523 -33.08 13.46 -4.76
N ILE A 524 -31.78 13.76 -4.77
CA ILE A 524 -31.02 13.99 -3.53
C ILE A 524 -30.19 15.28 -3.59
N ASN A 525 -30.16 15.98 -2.45
CA ASN A 525 -29.27 17.09 -2.18
C ASN A 525 -28.13 16.61 -1.29
N HIS A 526 -26.89 16.77 -1.73
CA HIS A 526 -25.69 16.43 -1.00
C HIS A 526 -24.90 17.70 -0.64
N THR A 527 -24.56 17.84 0.65
CA THR A 527 -23.81 18.98 1.21
C THR A 527 -22.30 18.77 1.09
N THR A 528 -21.48 19.68 1.60
CA THR A 528 -20.02 19.49 1.63
C THR A 528 -19.54 18.38 2.59
N SER A 529 -20.36 17.96 3.55
CA SER A 529 -20.01 16.92 4.52
C SER A 529 -19.94 15.56 3.84
N GLU A 530 -18.73 15.04 3.66
CA GLU A 530 -18.46 13.78 2.98
C GLU A 530 -17.18 13.15 3.57
N ASP A 531 -17.35 12.05 4.30
CA ASP A 531 -16.26 11.22 4.82
C ASP A 531 -16.82 9.82 5.12
N MET A 532 -15.98 8.79 4.98
CA MET A 532 -16.36 7.41 5.18
C MET A 532 -15.18 6.59 5.73
N GLN A 533 -15.35 5.94 6.88
CA GLN A 533 -14.42 4.91 7.33
C GLN A 533 -14.90 3.53 6.87
N VAL A 534 -13.98 2.70 6.38
CA VAL A 534 -14.27 1.37 5.82
C VAL A 534 -13.29 0.36 6.38
N GLY A 535 -13.77 -0.82 6.77
CA GLY A 535 -12.88 -1.92 7.15
C GLY A 535 -13.62 -3.25 7.27
N LEU A 536 -12.84 -4.32 7.42
CA LEU A 536 -13.38 -5.67 7.51
C LEU A 536 -14.01 -5.92 8.89
N TYR A 537 -15.19 -6.55 8.89
CA TYR A 537 -15.72 -7.13 10.11
C TYR A 537 -15.05 -8.48 10.36
N PRO A 538 -14.41 -8.70 11.52
CA PRO A 538 -13.61 -9.90 11.78
C PRO A 538 -14.34 -11.20 11.46
N ASN A 539 -13.68 -12.09 10.73
CA ASN A 539 -14.18 -13.42 10.38
C ASN A 539 -13.20 -14.50 10.81
N LYS A 540 -13.48 -15.20 11.93
CA LYS A 540 -12.64 -16.32 12.39
C LYS A 540 -12.73 -17.57 11.50
N ALA A 541 -13.76 -17.67 10.67
CA ALA A 541 -14.02 -18.79 9.77
C ALA A 541 -13.76 -18.46 8.29
N GLY A 542 -13.25 -17.25 8.01
CA GLY A 542 -13.11 -16.71 6.66
C GLY A 542 -11.75 -16.96 6.02
N ASP A 543 -11.70 -16.76 4.71
CA ASP A 543 -10.46 -16.66 3.95
C ASP A 543 -9.94 -15.21 4.03
N ALA A 544 -8.88 -15.00 4.80
CA ALA A 544 -8.28 -13.68 5.00
C ALA A 544 -7.75 -13.06 3.70
N SER A 545 -7.30 -13.90 2.75
CA SER A 545 -6.83 -13.45 1.43
C SER A 545 -8.00 -12.89 0.62
N ARG A 546 -9.11 -13.65 0.57
CA ARG A 546 -10.36 -13.21 -0.08
C ARG A 546 -10.91 -11.94 0.54
N ASP A 547 -10.99 -11.86 1.87
CA ASP A 547 -11.51 -10.68 2.56
C ASP A 547 -10.69 -9.42 2.23
N THR A 548 -9.36 -9.55 2.21
CA THR A 548 -8.45 -8.48 1.80
C THR A 548 -8.65 -8.08 0.34
N GLN A 549 -8.80 -9.05 -0.56
CA GLN A 549 -9.05 -8.79 -1.99
C GLN A 549 -10.39 -8.07 -2.21
N ARG A 550 -11.44 -8.48 -1.52
CA ARG A 550 -12.79 -7.88 -1.63
C ARG A 550 -12.82 -6.46 -1.05
N LEU A 551 -12.10 -6.20 0.05
CA LEU A 551 -11.92 -4.85 0.57
C LEU A 551 -11.23 -3.95 -0.46
N ALA A 552 -10.14 -4.43 -1.07
CA ALA A 552 -9.40 -3.67 -2.08
C ALA A 552 -10.24 -3.40 -3.35
N GLN A 553 -11.13 -4.33 -3.73
CA GLN A 553 -12.09 -4.09 -4.82
C GLN A 553 -13.08 -2.97 -4.47
N LEU A 554 -13.64 -2.95 -3.24
CA LEU A 554 -14.51 -1.86 -2.82
C LEU A 554 -13.75 -0.52 -2.74
N GLU A 555 -12.52 -0.52 -2.23
CA GLU A 555 -11.62 0.65 -2.22
C GLU A 555 -11.46 1.24 -3.63
N SER A 556 -11.21 0.39 -4.63
CA SER A 556 -11.11 0.83 -6.02
C SER A 556 -12.40 1.45 -6.53
N LEU A 557 -13.56 0.85 -6.23
CA LEU A 557 -14.87 1.40 -6.62
C LEU A 557 -15.15 2.77 -5.98
N LEU A 558 -14.85 2.93 -4.70
CA LEU A 558 -15.02 4.21 -3.99
C LEU A 558 -14.06 5.29 -4.54
N SER A 559 -12.83 4.90 -4.86
CA SER A 559 -11.82 5.78 -5.46
C SER A 559 -12.23 6.29 -6.84
N ILE A 560 -12.70 5.40 -7.72
CA ILE A 560 -13.26 5.77 -9.04
C ILE A 560 -14.47 6.68 -8.87
N GLY A 561 -15.30 6.40 -7.87
CA GLY A 561 -16.44 7.21 -7.47
C GLY A 561 -16.08 8.61 -6.97
N LYS A 562 -14.80 8.83 -6.63
CA LYS A 562 -14.22 10.08 -6.09
C LYS A 562 -14.80 10.50 -4.76
N THR A 563 -15.34 9.58 -3.96
CA THR A 563 -15.81 9.90 -2.62
C THR A 563 -14.65 9.97 -1.64
N ILE A 564 -14.79 10.77 -0.57
CA ILE A 564 -13.79 10.82 0.51
C ILE A 564 -13.99 9.61 1.41
N PHE A 565 -12.96 8.79 1.56
CA PHE A 565 -12.98 7.63 2.44
C PHE A 565 -11.59 7.28 2.98
N GLN A 566 -11.57 6.44 4.00
CA GLN A 566 -10.36 5.93 4.65
C GLN A 566 -10.55 4.46 5.02
N ILE A 567 -9.57 3.62 4.65
CA ILE A 567 -9.51 2.23 5.10
C ILE A 567 -8.90 2.20 6.51
N VAL A 568 -9.59 1.57 7.45
CA VAL A 568 -9.17 1.49 8.85
C VAL A 568 -8.91 0.03 9.25
N PRO A 569 -7.86 -0.24 10.05
CA PRO A 569 -7.49 -1.60 10.43
C PRO A 569 -8.52 -2.27 11.36
N ASN A 570 -9.23 -1.48 12.16
CA ASN A 570 -10.26 -1.98 13.06
C ASN A 570 -11.50 -1.10 13.01
N ILE A 571 -12.39 -1.38 12.04
CA ILE A 571 -13.64 -0.63 11.83
C ILE A 571 -14.53 -0.55 13.07
N GLN A 572 -14.44 -1.51 14.01
CA GLN A 572 -15.27 -1.50 15.20
C GLN A 572 -14.98 -0.28 16.08
N VAL A 573 -13.74 0.19 16.14
CA VAL A 573 -13.40 1.44 16.86
C VAL A 573 -14.24 2.60 16.31
N GLN A 574 -14.23 2.82 15.01
CA GLN A 574 -14.95 3.94 14.37
C GLN A 574 -16.47 3.79 14.51
N ARG A 575 -17.01 2.56 14.48
CA ARG A 575 -18.45 2.33 14.72
C ARG A 575 -18.84 2.74 16.13
N TRP A 576 -18.08 2.28 17.13
CA TRP A 576 -18.34 2.61 18.52
C TRP A 576 -18.14 4.10 18.80
N GLU A 577 -17.11 4.75 18.26
CA GLU A 577 -16.94 6.21 18.34
C GLU A 577 -18.17 6.95 17.82
N LYS A 578 -18.70 6.55 16.65
CA LYS A 578 -19.92 7.15 16.11
C LYS A 578 -21.16 6.82 16.94
N VAL A 579 -21.21 5.66 17.58
CA VAL A 579 -22.33 5.33 18.49
C VAL A 579 -22.27 6.15 19.77
N VAL A 580 -21.09 6.55 20.28
CA VAL A 580 -21.01 7.54 21.36
C VAL A 580 -21.69 8.85 20.96
N TRP A 581 -21.43 9.34 19.74
CA TRP A 581 -22.11 10.51 19.17
C TRP A 581 -23.62 10.30 19.00
N ASN A 582 -24.02 9.20 18.34
CA ASN A 582 -25.41 8.91 18.04
C ASN A 582 -26.22 8.68 19.33
N ALA A 583 -25.70 7.93 20.29
CA ALA A 583 -26.38 7.65 21.55
C ALA A 583 -26.74 8.95 22.27
N ALA A 584 -25.85 9.94 22.27
CA ALA A 584 -26.16 11.27 22.76
C ALA A 584 -27.16 12.00 21.86
N TRP A 585 -26.76 12.39 20.65
CA TRP A 585 -27.54 13.38 19.90
C TRP A 585 -28.79 12.79 19.25
N ASN A 586 -28.77 11.52 18.83
CA ASN A 586 -29.96 10.91 18.25
C ASN A 586 -31.05 10.74 19.30
N SER A 587 -30.70 10.24 20.48
CA SER A 587 -31.70 10.01 21.54
C SER A 587 -32.25 11.32 22.10
N LEU A 588 -31.37 12.26 22.44
CA LEU A 588 -31.74 13.48 23.15
C LEU A 588 -32.55 14.43 22.26
N THR A 589 -32.14 14.64 21.00
CA THR A 589 -32.90 15.50 20.09
C THR A 589 -34.23 14.88 19.66
N ALA A 590 -34.33 13.55 19.55
CA ALA A 590 -35.61 12.88 19.25
C ALA A 590 -36.58 12.94 20.43
N LEU A 591 -36.09 12.79 21.67
CA LEU A 591 -36.92 12.83 22.87
C LEU A 591 -37.42 14.24 23.20
N THR A 592 -36.55 15.23 23.07
CA THR A 592 -36.83 16.61 23.52
C THR A 592 -37.38 17.50 22.42
N LEU A 593 -37.19 17.12 21.15
CA LEU A 593 -37.44 17.95 19.97
C LEU A 593 -36.65 19.26 19.96
N MET A 594 -35.61 19.35 20.80
CA MET A 594 -34.63 20.43 20.79
C MET A 594 -33.49 20.09 19.81
N ASP A 595 -32.78 21.12 19.36
CA ASP A 595 -31.46 20.93 18.76
C ASP A 595 -30.40 20.67 19.85
N THR A 596 -29.20 20.29 19.42
CA THR A 596 -28.09 19.94 20.33
C THR A 596 -27.67 21.07 21.26
N HIS A 597 -27.68 22.33 20.83
CA HIS A 597 -27.22 23.47 21.63
C HIS A 597 -28.28 23.90 22.64
N THR A 598 -29.54 23.94 22.22
CA THR A 598 -30.68 24.23 23.10
C THR A 598 -30.80 23.16 24.18
N TRP A 599 -30.55 21.88 23.87
CA TRP A 599 -30.46 20.83 24.89
C TRP A 599 -29.35 21.11 25.91
N LEU A 600 -28.12 21.37 25.45
CA LEU A 600 -26.96 21.56 26.34
C LEU A 600 -27.11 22.78 27.27
N SER A 601 -27.85 23.79 26.83
CA SER A 601 -28.14 25.01 27.61
C SER A 601 -29.45 24.96 28.40
N SER A 602 -30.24 23.89 28.29
CA SER A 602 -31.56 23.79 28.94
C SER A 602 -31.51 23.65 30.46
N SER A 603 -30.39 23.15 31.02
CA SER A 603 -30.18 22.95 32.45
C SER A 603 -28.69 22.77 32.74
N ASP A 604 -28.25 23.18 33.94
CA ASP A 604 -26.91 22.90 34.46
C ASP A 604 -26.61 21.38 34.56
N LEU A 605 -27.64 20.53 34.48
CA LEU A 605 -27.52 19.07 34.49
C LEU A 605 -27.41 18.44 33.09
N SER A 606 -27.72 19.17 32.02
CA SER A 606 -27.82 18.60 30.67
C SER A 606 -26.46 18.15 30.14
N THR A 607 -25.41 18.96 30.32
CA THR A 607 -24.04 18.59 29.90
C THR A 607 -23.48 17.43 30.74
N PRO A 608 -23.54 17.44 32.09
CA PRO A 608 -23.13 16.29 32.90
C PRO A 608 -23.84 14.97 32.55
N MET A 609 -25.15 15.02 32.31
CA MET A 609 -25.93 13.85 31.91
C MET A 609 -25.49 13.32 30.53
N THR A 610 -25.27 14.23 29.57
CA THR A 610 -24.78 13.87 28.23
C THR A 610 -23.40 13.20 28.29
N ARG A 611 -22.50 13.72 29.13
CA ARG A 611 -21.18 13.11 29.38
C ARG A 611 -21.32 11.71 29.98
N LYS A 612 -22.20 11.54 30.97
CA LYS A 612 -22.45 10.22 31.58
C LYS A 612 -22.95 9.21 30.55
N LEU A 613 -23.92 9.62 29.72
CA LEU A 613 -24.43 8.79 28.62
C LEU A 613 -23.33 8.35 27.65
N MET A 614 -22.49 9.30 27.20
CA MET A 614 -21.36 8.98 26.32
C MET A 614 -20.36 8.03 26.99
N LYS A 615 -20.07 8.25 28.28
CA LYS A 615 -19.17 7.39 29.06
C LYS A 615 -19.70 5.96 29.18
N GLU A 616 -20.99 5.77 29.46
CA GLU A 616 -21.59 4.42 29.57
C GLU A 616 -21.41 3.63 28.26
N VAL A 617 -21.51 4.29 27.09
CA VAL A 617 -21.24 3.64 25.80
C VAL A 617 -19.76 3.25 25.65
N ILE A 618 -18.84 4.14 26.05
CA ILE A 618 -17.39 3.86 26.04
C ILE A 618 -17.04 2.71 26.98
N ASP A 619 -17.61 2.67 28.18
CA ASP A 619 -17.39 1.60 29.14
C ASP A 619 -17.79 0.23 28.56
N VAL A 620 -18.93 0.15 27.87
CA VAL A 620 -19.37 -1.08 27.18
C VAL A 620 -18.42 -1.44 26.03
N ALA A 621 -18.01 -0.47 25.21
CA ALA A 621 -17.07 -0.70 24.10
C ALA A 621 -15.73 -1.29 24.60
N ASN A 622 -15.15 -0.65 25.63
CA ASN A 622 -13.90 -1.10 26.24
C ASN A 622 -14.02 -2.49 26.85
N ALA A 623 -15.15 -2.80 27.52
CA ALA A 623 -15.41 -4.13 28.05
C ALA A 623 -15.56 -5.22 26.97
N LEU A 624 -15.94 -4.85 25.74
CA LEU A 624 -15.96 -5.72 24.57
C LEU A 624 -14.61 -5.84 23.86
N GLY A 625 -13.55 -5.16 24.35
CA GLY A 625 -12.23 -5.15 23.74
C GLY A 625 -12.10 -4.19 22.55
N VAL A 626 -13.01 -3.23 22.41
CA VAL A 626 -12.90 -2.13 21.43
C VAL A 626 -12.29 -0.92 22.15
N PRO A 627 -11.01 -0.58 21.90
CA PRO A 627 -10.32 0.45 22.66
C PRO A 627 -10.82 1.84 22.28
N LEU A 628 -11.53 2.49 23.20
CA LEU A 628 -11.98 3.87 23.09
C LEU A 628 -11.39 4.72 24.23
N GLU A 629 -10.86 5.88 23.86
CA GLU A 629 -10.38 6.92 24.77
C GLU A 629 -11.55 7.65 25.43
N TYR A 630 -11.41 8.02 26.70
CA TYR A 630 -12.45 8.79 27.41
C TYR A 630 -12.46 10.26 26.98
N GLU A 631 -11.32 10.78 26.54
CA GLU A 631 -11.13 12.11 25.95
C GLU A 631 -11.96 12.31 24.68
N LEU A 632 -12.43 11.22 24.07
CA LEU A 632 -13.40 11.28 22.97
C LEU A 632 -14.64 12.09 23.35
N ILE A 633 -15.10 12.00 24.61
CA ILE A 633 -16.28 12.75 25.09
C ILE A 633 -16.07 14.26 24.91
N ASP A 634 -14.88 14.75 25.31
CA ASP A 634 -14.52 16.16 25.18
C ASP A 634 -14.45 16.56 23.71
N ARG A 635 -13.75 15.78 22.88
CA ARG A 635 -13.64 16.02 21.43
C ARG A 635 -15.00 16.09 20.75
N LEU A 636 -15.94 15.20 21.10
CA LEU A 636 -17.27 15.19 20.52
C LEU A 636 -18.15 16.35 21.01
N LEU A 637 -18.01 16.77 22.27
CA LEU A 637 -18.71 17.94 22.79
C LEU A 637 -18.19 19.25 22.19
N GLU A 638 -16.88 19.39 22.07
CA GLU A 638 -16.26 20.52 21.37
C GLU A 638 -16.70 20.56 19.91
N LYS A 639 -16.71 19.41 19.23
CA LYS A 639 -17.17 19.28 17.85
C LYS A 639 -18.61 19.74 17.69
N ILE A 640 -19.55 19.31 18.55
CA ILE A 640 -20.95 19.72 18.39
C ILE A 640 -21.16 21.20 18.67
N LEU A 641 -20.41 21.79 19.61
CA LEU A 641 -20.51 23.21 19.95
C LEU A 641 -19.90 24.11 18.86
N ALA A 642 -18.91 23.61 18.13
CA ALA A 642 -18.34 24.29 16.97
C ALA A 642 -19.24 24.24 15.72
N MET A 643 -20.20 23.32 15.68
CA MET A 643 -21.18 23.21 14.59
C MET A 643 -22.40 24.10 14.85
N PRO A 644 -23.15 24.50 13.80
CA PRO A 644 -24.47 25.10 14.00
C PRO A 644 -25.39 24.17 14.82
N PRO A 645 -26.40 24.71 15.51
CA PRO A 645 -27.42 23.90 16.18
C PRO A 645 -28.07 22.92 15.20
N ILE A 646 -28.03 21.62 15.50
CA ILE A 646 -28.58 20.59 14.62
C ILE A 646 -29.59 19.69 15.35
N GLY A 647 -30.56 19.18 14.59
CA GLY A 647 -31.33 17.98 14.94
C GLY A 647 -30.66 16.73 14.36
N SER A 648 -30.98 15.57 14.93
CA SER A 648 -30.45 14.28 14.44
C SER A 648 -31.33 13.65 13.35
N SER A 649 -30.78 12.66 12.64
CA SER A 649 -31.57 11.83 11.73
C SER A 649 -32.72 11.10 12.43
N MET A 650 -32.51 10.70 13.70
CA MET A 650 -33.55 10.00 14.47
C MET A 650 -34.68 10.93 14.89
N ARG A 651 -34.38 12.21 15.16
CA ARG A 651 -35.41 13.25 15.34
C ARG A 651 -36.22 13.44 14.06
N THR A 652 -35.57 13.50 12.89
CA THR A 652 -36.28 13.58 11.61
C THR A 652 -37.17 12.36 11.38
N ASP A 653 -36.72 11.16 11.76
CA ASP A 653 -37.55 9.96 11.70
C ASP A 653 -38.77 10.08 12.65
N TYR A 654 -38.57 10.55 13.88
CA TYR A 654 -39.66 10.84 14.83
C TYR A 654 -40.68 11.84 14.27
N GLU A 655 -40.24 12.99 13.76
CA GLU A 655 -41.10 14.07 13.24
C GLU A 655 -41.93 13.59 12.03
N ASN A 656 -41.36 12.69 11.22
CA ASN A 656 -42.04 12.08 10.08
C ASN A 656 -42.80 10.79 10.44
N GLY A 657 -42.86 10.43 11.73
CA GLY A 657 -43.52 9.22 12.23
C GLY A 657 -42.86 7.90 11.80
N LYS A 658 -41.64 7.93 11.25
CA LYS A 658 -40.94 6.73 10.74
C LYS A 658 -40.31 5.92 11.87
N PRO A 659 -40.11 4.60 11.66
CA PRO A 659 -39.35 3.77 12.60
C PRO A 659 -37.94 4.32 12.83
N MET A 660 -37.56 4.44 14.10
CA MET A 660 -36.24 4.92 14.54
C MET A 660 -35.25 3.77 14.75
N GLU A 661 -33.95 4.06 14.59
CA GLU A 661 -32.82 3.11 14.76
C GLU A 661 -32.45 2.88 16.25
N VAL A 662 -33.48 2.69 17.10
CA VAL A 662 -33.33 2.60 18.57
C VAL A 662 -32.48 1.39 18.99
N GLU A 663 -32.71 0.24 18.36
CA GLU A 663 -32.07 -1.02 18.71
C GLU A 663 -30.55 -1.00 18.52
N VAL A 664 -30.08 -0.46 17.40
CA VAL A 664 -28.65 -0.52 17.03
C VAL A 664 -27.84 0.65 17.61
N ILE A 665 -28.50 1.72 18.02
CA ILE A 665 -27.85 2.89 18.65
C ILE A 665 -27.83 2.75 20.18
N LEU A 666 -28.93 2.27 20.79
CA LEU A 666 -29.08 2.22 22.24
C LEU A 666 -29.26 0.78 22.75
N GLY A 667 -30.09 -0.01 22.07
CA GLY A 667 -30.42 -1.37 22.50
C GLY A 667 -29.21 -2.31 22.57
N TYR A 668 -28.33 -2.27 21.56
CA TYR A 668 -27.13 -3.12 21.53
C TYR A 668 -26.16 -2.77 22.68
N PRO A 669 -25.75 -1.50 22.89
CA PRO A 669 -24.98 -1.14 24.09
C PRO A 669 -25.64 -1.55 25.40
N VAL A 670 -26.96 -1.37 25.56
CA VAL A 670 -27.69 -1.78 26.78
C VAL A 670 -27.62 -3.29 27.00
N ARG A 671 -27.86 -4.09 25.95
CA ARG A 671 -27.77 -5.56 26.04
C ARG A 671 -26.37 -6.01 26.45
N LYS A 672 -25.34 -5.49 25.77
CA LYS A 672 -23.94 -5.83 26.07
C LYS A 672 -23.49 -5.35 27.44
N GLY A 673 -23.92 -4.16 27.88
CA GLY A 673 -23.67 -3.67 29.24
C GLY A 673 -24.22 -4.62 30.29
N LYS A 674 -25.46 -5.10 30.12
CA LYS A 674 -26.07 -6.09 31.03
C LYS A 674 -25.35 -7.43 31.00
N GLU A 675 -24.99 -7.94 29.83
CA GLU A 675 -24.24 -9.20 29.68
C GLU A 675 -22.87 -9.14 30.39
N LEU A 676 -22.24 -7.97 30.40
CA LEU A 676 -20.90 -7.75 30.96
C LEU A 676 -20.91 -7.19 32.39
N GLY A 677 -22.08 -6.92 32.98
CA GLY A 677 -22.20 -6.35 34.32
C GLY A 677 -21.75 -4.88 34.45
N ILE A 678 -21.79 -4.11 33.35
CA ILE A 678 -21.47 -2.68 33.33
C ILE A 678 -22.72 -1.86 33.69
N ASP A 679 -22.57 -0.86 34.56
CA ASP A 679 -23.66 0.08 34.87
C ASP A 679 -23.94 0.98 33.66
N VAL A 680 -25.16 0.84 33.12
CA VAL A 680 -25.64 1.52 31.91
C VAL A 680 -26.98 2.20 32.16
N ALA A 681 -27.24 2.63 33.40
CA ALA A 681 -28.55 3.15 33.82
C ALA A 681 -29.04 4.35 32.98
N THR A 682 -28.14 5.22 32.52
CA THR A 682 -28.51 6.42 31.74
C THR A 682 -28.99 6.03 30.35
N ILE A 683 -28.18 5.25 29.62
CA ILE A 683 -28.55 4.78 28.27
C ILE A 683 -29.74 3.81 28.32
N GLU A 684 -29.86 2.97 29.35
CA GLU A 684 -31.01 2.09 29.57
C GLU A 684 -32.32 2.86 29.75
N THR A 685 -32.28 3.97 30.49
CA THR A 685 -33.45 4.83 30.69
C THR A 685 -33.92 5.43 29.37
N LEU A 686 -32.98 6.01 28.59
CA LEU A 686 -33.29 6.60 27.30
C LEU A 686 -33.80 5.56 26.29
N TYR A 687 -33.17 4.39 26.26
CA TYR A 687 -33.59 3.26 25.45
C TYR A 687 -35.04 2.84 25.76
N THR A 688 -35.37 2.67 27.05
CA THR A 688 -36.71 2.27 27.49
C THR A 688 -37.79 3.27 27.05
N ILE A 689 -37.54 4.56 27.22
CA ILE A 689 -38.48 5.61 26.81
C ILE A 689 -38.64 5.64 25.29
N LEU A 690 -37.53 5.56 24.55
CA LEU A 690 -37.54 5.60 23.09
C LEU A 690 -38.20 4.37 22.48
N LEU A 691 -38.10 3.18 23.09
CA LEU A 691 -38.87 2.01 22.67
C LEU A 691 -40.37 2.26 22.74
N ALA A 692 -40.86 2.83 23.85
CA ALA A 692 -42.27 3.13 24.01
C ALA A 692 -42.76 4.16 22.97
N ILE A 693 -41.95 5.20 22.72
CA ILE A 693 -42.22 6.20 21.70
C ILE A 693 -42.23 5.59 20.31
N ASN A 694 -41.21 4.81 19.95
CA ASN A 694 -41.08 4.17 18.64
C ASN A 694 -42.26 3.23 18.38
N LYS A 695 -42.65 2.42 19.38
CA LYS A 695 -43.83 1.55 19.33
C LYS A 695 -45.12 2.35 19.10
N ARG A 696 -45.29 3.49 19.78
CA ARG A 696 -46.45 4.38 19.60
C ARG A 696 -46.51 4.92 18.17
N LEU A 697 -45.38 5.37 17.62
CA LEU A 697 -45.31 5.89 16.24
C LEU A 697 -45.65 4.80 15.21
N ILE A 698 -45.05 3.62 15.34
CA ILE A 698 -45.31 2.49 14.44
C ILE A 698 -46.78 2.05 14.52
N SER A 699 -47.35 1.99 15.73
CA SER A 699 -48.77 1.61 15.93
C SER A 699 -49.75 2.63 15.36
N ALA A 700 -49.37 3.92 15.31
CA ALA A 700 -50.18 4.99 14.73
C ALA A 700 -50.19 4.97 13.19
N GLN A 701 -49.21 4.31 12.55
CA GLN A 701 -49.16 4.11 11.10
C GLN A 701 -49.93 2.87 10.62
N GLY A 702 -50.30 1.97 11.53
CA GLY A 702 -51.10 0.77 11.27
C GLY A 702 -52.61 0.94 11.51
N LYS A 703 -53.06 2.17 11.78
CA LYS A 703 -54.46 2.63 11.70
C LYS A 703 -54.59 3.55 10.52
#